data_AF-A0AAD5R1F6-F1
#
_entry.id   AF-A0AAD5R1F6-F1
#
_cell.length_a   1.000
_cell.length_b   1.000
_cell.length_c   1.000
_cell.angle_alpha   90.00
_cell.angle_beta   90.00
_cell.angle_gamma   90.00
#
_symmetry.space_group_name_H-M   'P 1'
#
loop_
_entity.id
_entity.type
_entity.pdbx_description
1 polymer ?
#
loop_
_entity_poly.entity_id
_entity_poly.type
_entity_poly.pdbx_seq_one_letter_code
_entity_poly.pdbx_strand_id
1 'polypeptide(L)'
;MENFLRSWKNVSWEDIQLRVDSEIKAIGIRQDEGEERRKVLVDESNKYRQNTDKETRRVAVPLIKAFQNEVDHLTLRGKAIETALIEICSQLITLPDPTPIIEQAIVWRVQAEKTQAAIEEATHLRAEVGLIRNELAELRNQDVTIRKLRDTIEQLEEEKTKELEKTIAEIENDLRAEFAVRDHETTMRSDKLKAENAALERKVSELEALMRDAQVRLDSARLAADRKEALENEQIDILNRDLSDANRRMALMEAELTRVNAELAEARSSSQRGGLEDIAALGGLMKEKDEQIARLTDDNRRLLETASVDAKKARIRCEELTAELDKKMHQIQQLEALLADQSDYEAIKKELRLLREIEFGEAATANEESIIRLGETVQSLDRLLAAKNRRLQSDNAVLRQANERYQDSLATNEAELERLRQENASQKELVEKLETDLASAFAGRSDRYGDDLSTIDMLGVVHDTKLEGDNNSVLMIALAQRDRLKLRVGVLEEELMAEKTKQTVLETEMKKLQEDNVKLYGKIKFLQGYGSKSTETSVPLPEEGNYSAQYERRLDPFQKFGQAETQRGYARLPLHDRASLNIGKAIMTSPSARLTFFFYLVVLHLLVFLVLYRFAYTESCERDMQQDCVAKFDLHMKEHHPNG
;
A
#
# COMPACT_ATOMS: atom_id res chain seq x y z
N MET A 1 -16.52 15.91 67.94
CA MET A 1 -17.53 16.58 68.78
C MET A 1 -18.51 15.61 69.44
N GLU A 2 -19.13 14.65 68.75
CA GLU A 2 -20.14 13.74 69.36
C GLU A 2 -19.66 12.96 70.60
N ASN A 3 -18.41 12.46 70.61
CA ASN A 3 -17.86 11.81 71.81
C ASN A 3 -17.74 12.79 73.00
N PHE A 4 -17.43 14.06 72.74
CA PHE A 4 -17.35 15.12 73.75
C PHE A 4 -18.74 15.44 74.31
N LEU A 5 -19.76 15.53 73.44
CA LEU A 5 -21.16 15.69 73.85
C LEU A 5 -21.62 14.53 74.74
N ARG A 6 -21.29 13.28 74.38
CA ARG A 6 -21.61 12.10 75.21
C ARG A 6 -20.94 12.17 76.58
N SER A 7 -19.68 12.58 76.65
CA SER A 7 -18.99 12.77 77.93
C SER A 7 -19.66 13.80 78.82
N TRP A 8 -20.01 14.98 78.29
CA TRP A 8 -20.70 16.02 79.08
C TRP A 8 -22.10 15.61 79.55
N LYS A 9 -22.88 14.93 78.69
CA LYS A 9 -24.19 14.37 79.08
C LYS A 9 -24.08 13.32 80.19
N ASN A 10 -23.04 12.50 80.18
CA ASN A 10 -22.81 11.49 81.22
C ASN A 10 -22.35 12.10 82.56
N VAL A 11 -21.82 13.31 82.54
CA VAL A 11 -21.22 14.01 83.70
C VAL A 11 -22.25 14.80 84.51
N SER A 12 -23.42 15.11 83.91
CA SER A 12 -24.56 15.83 84.52
C SER A 12 -24.16 17.15 85.19
N TRP A 13 -24.11 18.22 84.41
CA TRP A 13 -23.65 19.53 84.88
C TRP A 13 -24.50 20.07 86.05
N GLU A 14 -25.82 19.88 86.00
CA GLU A 14 -26.73 20.29 87.07
C GLU A 14 -26.43 19.58 88.40
N ASP A 15 -26.16 18.27 88.38
CA ASP A 15 -25.80 17.50 89.58
C ASP A 15 -24.45 17.96 90.17
N ILE A 16 -23.50 18.35 89.31
CA ILE A 16 -22.22 18.92 89.76
C ILE A 16 -22.44 20.31 90.38
N GLN A 17 -23.21 21.19 89.75
CA GLN A 17 -23.53 22.51 90.29
C GLN A 17 -24.24 22.39 91.66
N LEU A 18 -25.24 21.52 91.78
CA LEU A 18 -25.95 21.24 93.02
C LEU A 18 -25.03 20.70 94.12
N ARG A 19 -24.15 19.74 93.80
CA ARG A 19 -23.19 19.20 94.76
C ARG A 19 -22.20 20.27 95.22
N VAL A 20 -21.68 21.09 94.32
CA VAL A 20 -20.72 22.15 94.64
C VAL A 20 -21.38 23.26 95.47
N ASP A 21 -22.62 23.66 95.15
CA ASP A 21 -23.40 24.62 95.96
C ASP A 21 -23.67 24.09 97.38
N SER A 22 -23.96 22.79 97.52
CA SER A 22 -24.13 22.17 98.84
C SER A 22 -22.85 22.18 99.68
N GLU A 23 -21.68 21.96 99.06
CA GLU A 23 -20.40 22.04 99.75
C GLU A 23 -19.98 23.47 100.09
N ILE A 24 -20.24 24.46 99.23
CA ILE A 24 -20.02 25.89 99.57
C ILE A 24 -20.78 26.26 100.84
N LYS A 25 -22.06 25.87 100.93
CA LYS A 25 -22.89 26.11 102.13
C LYS A 25 -22.34 25.39 103.35
N ALA A 26 -21.88 24.15 103.19
CA ALA A 26 -21.25 23.39 104.27
C ALA A 26 -19.92 23.99 104.74
N ILE A 27 -19.10 24.55 103.83
CA ILE A 27 -17.86 25.27 104.16
C ILE A 27 -18.19 26.54 104.94
N GLY A 28 -19.18 27.33 104.50
CA GLY A 28 -19.61 28.54 105.21
C GLY A 28 -20.01 28.25 106.67
N ILE A 29 -20.82 27.20 106.89
CA ILE A 29 -21.22 26.77 108.25
C ILE A 29 -19.98 26.34 109.07
N ARG A 30 -19.04 25.60 108.48
CA ARG A 30 -17.78 25.20 109.17
C ARG A 30 -16.93 26.41 109.55
N GLN A 31 -16.88 27.44 108.72
CA GLN A 31 -16.15 28.68 108.99
C GLN A 31 -16.79 29.43 110.18
N ASP A 32 -18.11 29.60 110.19
CA ASP A 32 -18.86 30.25 111.27
C ASP A 32 -18.72 29.50 112.60
N GLU A 33 -18.86 28.17 112.59
CA GLU A 33 -18.59 27.32 113.76
C GLU A 33 -17.13 27.46 114.26
N GLY A 34 -16.16 27.59 113.36
CA GLY A 34 -14.76 27.79 113.69
C GLY A 34 -14.52 29.10 114.44
N GLU A 35 -15.14 30.19 113.99
CA GLU A 35 -15.07 31.50 114.65
C GLU A 35 -15.78 31.49 116.03
N GLU A 36 -16.92 30.80 116.15
CA GLU A 36 -17.60 30.65 117.44
C GLU A 36 -16.79 29.82 118.45
N ARG A 37 -16.28 28.64 118.04
CA ARG A 37 -15.43 27.78 118.88
C ARG A 37 -14.17 28.52 119.34
N ARG A 38 -13.56 29.33 118.47
CA ARG A 38 -12.42 30.21 118.81
C ARG A 38 -12.80 31.24 119.88
N LYS A 39 -13.98 31.86 119.78
CA LYS A 39 -14.48 32.81 120.79
C LYS A 39 -14.67 32.14 122.15
N VAL A 40 -15.28 30.95 122.18
CA VAL A 40 -15.44 30.15 123.41
C VAL A 40 -14.09 29.85 124.07
N LEU A 41 -13.08 29.44 123.30
CA LEU A 41 -11.72 29.17 123.79
C LEU A 41 -11.07 30.42 124.43
N VAL A 42 -11.29 31.60 123.85
CA VAL A 42 -10.80 32.88 124.42
C VAL A 42 -11.52 33.20 125.73
N ASP A 43 -12.83 32.99 125.81
CA ASP A 43 -13.61 33.24 127.02
C ASP A 43 -13.26 32.27 128.15
N GLU A 44 -13.05 30.97 127.86
CA GLU A 44 -12.57 29.99 128.84
C GLU A 44 -11.14 30.28 129.32
N SER A 45 -10.23 30.66 128.42
CA SER A 45 -8.89 31.11 128.77
C SER A 45 -8.91 32.34 129.70
N ASN A 46 -9.80 33.31 129.43
CA ASN A 46 -9.98 34.47 130.30
C ASN A 46 -10.55 34.09 131.68
N LYS A 47 -11.54 33.18 131.74
CA LYS A 47 -12.10 32.65 133.01
C LYS A 47 -11.02 31.92 133.83
N TYR A 48 -10.22 31.06 133.19
CA TYR A 48 -9.07 30.40 133.83
C TYR A 48 -8.08 31.41 134.41
N ARG A 49 -7.69 32.43 133.63
CA ARG A 49 -6.78 33.49 134.09
C ARG A 49 -7.32 34.28 135.30
N GLN A 50 -8.64 34.40 135.44
CA GLN A 50 -9.27 35.10 136.57
C GLN A 50 -9.32 34.24 137.83
N ASN A 51 -9.64 32.94 137.71
CA ASN A 51 -9.97 32.06 138.83
C ASN A 51 -8.78 31.27 139.43
N THR A 52 -7.57 31.47 138.91
CA THR A 52 -6.38 30.64 139.22
C THR A 52 -5.30 31.42 139.99
N ASP A 53 -4.56 30.76 140.87
CA ASP A 53 -3.54 31.35 141.75
C ASP A 53 -2.30 31.92 141.01
N LYS A 54 -1.39 32.58 141.74
CA LYS A 54 -0.26 33.30 141.11
C LYS A 54 0.83 32.38 140.54
N GLU A 55 1.12 31.25 141.18
CA GLU A 55 2.22 30.37 140.76
C GLU A 55 1.83 29.53 139.54
N THR A 56 0.64 28.92 139.58
CA THR A 56 0.10 28.20 138.41
C THR A 56 -0.08 29.13 137.21
N ARG A 57 -0.56 30.36 137.41
CA ARG A 57 -0.70 31.38 136.35
C ARG A 57 0.63 31.73 135.67
N ARG A 58 1.75 31.72 136.41
CA ARG A 58 3.09 32.00 135.87
C ARG A 58 3.53 30.97 134.83
N VAL A 59 3.14 29.71 135.01
CA VAL A 59 3.49 28.59 134.11
C VAL A 59 2.42 28.38 133.02
N ALA A 60 1.14 28.46 133.38
CA ALA A 60 0.04 28.16 132.47
C ALA A 60 -0.22 29.26 131.43
N VAL A 61 -0.10 30.55 131.77
CA VAL A 61 -0.44 31.64 130.83
C VAL A 61 0.46 31.68 129.59
N PRO A 62 1.79 31.48 129.65
CA PRO A 62 2.62 31.36 128.45
C PRO A 62 2.20 30.19 127.55
N LEU A 63 1.87 29.03 128.12
CA LEU A 63 1.43 27.84 127.39
C LEU A 63 0.07 28.06 126.72
N ILE A 64 -0.89 28.62 127.45
CA ILE A 64 -2.22 28.97 126.92
C ILE A 64 -2.09 29.97 125.77
N LYS A 65 -1.21 30.98 125.88
CA LYS A 65 -0.93 31.92 124.78
C LYS A 65 -0.31 31.24 123.56
N ALA A 66 0.59 30.27 123.76
CA ALA A 66 1.18 29.51 122.65
C ALA A 66 0.10 28.69 121.91
N PHE A 67 -0.78 28.00 122.63
CA PHE A 67 -1.93 27.30 122.03
C PHE A 67 -2.91 28.27 121.35
N GLN A 68 -3.19 29.44 121.93
CA GLN A 68 -4.03 30.47 121.30
C GLN A 68 -3.40 30.97 119.98
N ASN A 69 -2.10 31.24 119.95
CA ASN A 69 -1.42 31.66 118.73
C ASN A 69 -1.48 30.58 117.64
N GLU A 70 -1.29 29.30 117.99
CA GLU A 70 -1.38 28.20 117.01
C GLU A 70 -2.81 28.03 116.49
N VAL A 71 -3.82 28.07 117.37
CA VAL A 71 -5.24 28.04 116.96
C VAL A 71 -5.59 29.23 116.08
N ASP A 72 -5.07 30.43 116.38
CA ASP A 72 -5.25 31.63 115.57
C ASP A 72 -4.61 31.50 114.17
N HIS A 73 -3.38 30.97 114.09
CA HIS A 73 -2.70 30.70 112.82
C HIS A 73 -3.43 29.62 111.99
N LEU A 74 -3.89 28.54 112.62
CA LEU A 74 -4.68 27.50 111.97
C LEU A 74 -6.04 28.02 111.49
N THR A 75 -6.72 28.86 112.28
CA THR A 75 -8.00 29.48 111.91
C THR A 75 -7.82 30.43 110.72
N LEU A 76 -6.77 31.27 110.75
CA LEU A 76 -6.46 32.19 109.66
C LEU A 76 -6.13 31.45 108.36
N ARG A 77 -5.35 30.36 108.44
CA ARG A 77 -5.03 29.51 107.27
C ARG A 77 -6.25 28.76 106.76
N GLY A 78 -7.09 28.23 107.66
CA GLY A 78 -8.36 27.59 107.32
C GLY A 78 -9.26 28.55 106.54
N LYS A 79 -9.56 29.70 107.14
CA LYS A 79 -10.38 30.75 106.52
C LYS A 79 -9.85 31.21 105.16
N ALA A 80 -8.54 31.34 104.99
CA ALA A 80 -7.95 31.70 103.69
C ALA A 80 -8.19 30.63 102.61
N ILE A 81 -8.04 29.35 102.95
CA ILE A 81 -8.31 28.22 102.03
C ILE A 81 -9.81 28.11 101.74
N GLU A 82 -10.65 28.22 102.77
CA GLU A 82 -12.11 28.15 102.67
C GLU A 82 -12.66 29.29 101.81
N THR A 83 -12.18 30.52 102.00
CA THR A 83 -12.57 31.68 101.17
C THR A 83 -12.18 31.48 99.70
N ALA A 84 -10.95 31.04 99.42
CA ALA A 84 -10.49 30.79 98.06
C ALA A 84 -11.24 29.62 97.39
N LEU A 85 -11.58 28.58 98.15
CA LEU A 85 -12.37 27.45 97.66
C LEU A 85 -13.81 27.88 97.35
N ILE A 86 -14.44 28.66 98.23
CA ILE A 86 -15.77 29.25 98.01
C ILE A 86 -15.74 30.13 96.74
N GLU A 87 -14.71 30.95 96.53
CA GLU A 87 -14.59 31.80 95.35
C GLU A 87 -14.54 30.97 94.04
N ILE A 88 -13.65 29.97 93.96
CA ILE A 88 -13.49 29.11 92.78
C ILE A 88 -14.78 28.29 92.53
N CYS A 89 -15.35 27.72 93.58
CA CYS A 89 -16.58 26.93 93.47
C CYS A 89 -17.80 27.80 93.10
N SER A 90 -17.87 29.06 93.56
CA SER A 90 -18.91 30.01 93.16
C SER A 90 -18.81 30.34 91.67
N GLN A 91 -17.60 30.60 91.16
CA GLN A 91 -17.37 30.82 89.73
C GLN A 91 -17.81 29.60 88.91
N LEU A 92 -17.51 28.38 89.37
CA LEU A 92 -17.92 27.14 88.72
C LEU A 92 -19.45 26.99 88.62
N ILE A 93 -20.19 27.35 89.67
CA ILE A 93 -21.68 27.32 89.65
C ILE A 93 -22.24 28.36 88.68
N THR A 94 -21.61 29.53 88.53
CA THR A 94 -22.11 30.58 87.62
C THR A 94 -21.96 30.26 86.13
N LEU A 95 -21.20 29.20 85.76
CA LEU A 95 -21.01 28.82 84.37
C LEU A 95 -22.23 28.05 83.81
N PRO A 96 -22.76 28.43 82.62
CA PRO A 96 -23.85 27.71 81.98
C PRO A 96 -23.40 26.33 81.46
N ASP A 97 -24.35 25.40 81.32
CA ASP A 97 -24.11 24.09 80.72
C ASP A 97 -23.57 24.21 79.27
N PRO A 98 -22.40 23.64 78.94
CA PRO A 98 -21.87 23.66 77.58
C PRO A 98 -22.61 22.73 76.60
N THR A 99 -23.40 21.76 77.09
CA THR A 99 -24.09 20.75 76.27
C THR A 99 -24.90 21.34 75.11
N PRO A 100 -25.84 22.30 75.28
CA PRO A 100 -26.64 22.86 74.18
C PRO A 100 -25.79 23.54 73.09
N ILE A 101 -24.69 24.20 73.47
CA ILE A 101 -23.78 24.85 72.51
C ILE A 101 -23.05 23.79 71.68
N ILE A 102 -22.62 22.69 72.30
CA ILE A 102 -21.97 21.57 71.61
C ILE A 102 -22.95 20.87 70.64
N GLU A 103 -24.23 20.70 71.03
CA GLU A 103 -25.26 20.16 70.13
C GLU A 103 -25.47 21.04 68.90
N GLN A 104 -25.63 22.35 69.11
CA GLN A 104 -25.82 23.30 68.02
C GLN A 104 -24.58 23.37 67.11
N ALA A 105 -23.37 23.30 67.67
CA ALA A 105 -22.13 23.23 66.89
C ALA A 105 -22.03 21.95 66.03
N ILE A 106 -22.53 20.80 66.51
CA ILE A 106 -22.61 19.56 65.71
C ILE A 106 -23.59 19.75 64.53
N VAL A 107 -24.76 20.36 64.76
CA VAL A 107 -25.72 20.66 63.69
C VAL A 107 -25.12 21.61 62.65
N TRP A 108 -24.44 22.67 63.08
CA TRP A 108 -23.76 23.60 62.18
C TRP A 108 -22.62 22.94 61.40
N ARG A 109 -21.83 22.05 62.02
CA ARG A 109 -20.81 21.25 61.31
C ARG A 109 -21.43 20.42 60.19
N VAL A 110 -22.47 19.65 60.50
CA VAL A 110 -23.17 18.80 59.49
C VAL A 110 -23.81 19.64 58.38
N GLN A 111 -24.33 20.82 58.71
CA GLN A 111 -24.84 21.74 57.70
C GLN A 111 -23.73 22.33 56.82
N ALA A 112 -22.58 22.68 57.41
CA ALA A 112 -21.41 23.17 56.69
C ALA A 112 -20.84 22.11 55.73
N GLU A 113 -20.70 20.85 56.18
CA GLU A 113 -20.31 19.69 55.37
C GLU A 113 -21.24 19.53 54.15
N LYS A 114 -22.57 19.61 54.36
CA LYS A 114 -23.55 19.56 53.25
C LYS A 114 -23.43 20.72 52.28
N THR A 115 -23.24 21.95 52.77
CA THR A 115 -23.06 23.11 51.89
C THR A 115 -21.74 23.04 51.12
N GLN A 116 -20.69 22.50 51.72
CA GLN A 116 -19.39 22.32 51.07
C GLN A 116 -19.50 21.31 49.91
N ALA A 117 -20.12 20.15 50.14
CA ALA A 117 -20.36 19.16 49.09
C ALA A 117 -21.19 19.73 47.92
N ALA A 118 -22.23 20.54 48.21
CA ALA A 118 -23.02 21.20 47.17
C ALA A 118 -22.24 22.28 46.40
N ILE A 119 -21.28 22.96 47.04
CA ILE A 119 -20.37 23.91 46.38
C ILE A 119 -19.41 23.15 45.45
N GLU A 120 -18.86 22.03 45.90
CA GLU A 120 -17.96 21.18 45.10
C GLU A 120 -18.66 20.58 43.87
N GLU A 121 -19.91 20.11 44.02
CA GLU A 121 -20.73 19.67 42.89
C GLU A 121 -21.00 20.83 41.91
N ALA A 122 -21.34 22.02 42.43
CA ALA A 122 -21.59 23.20 41.61
C ALA A 122 -20.33 23.72 40.90
N THR A 123 -19.12 23.55 41.45
CA THR A 123 -17.87 23.88 40.75
C THR A 123 -17.52 22.83 39.70
N HIS A 124 -17.74 21.53 39.97
CA HIS A 124 -17.57 20.46 39.00
C HIS A 124 -18.47 20.67 37.77
N LEU A 125 -19.78 20.86 37.97
CA LEU A 125 -20.74 21.10 36.89
C LEU A 125 -20.41 22.38 36.08
N ARG A 126 -19.87 23.41 36.72
CA ARG A 126 -19.40 24.62 36.01
C ARG A 126 -18.16 24.35 35.16
N ALA A 127 -17.24 23.51 35.63
CA ALA A 127 -16.07 23.11 34.86
C ALA A 127 -16.48 22.27 33.63
N GLU A 128 -17.37 21.29 33.82
CA GLU A 128 -17.92 20.44 32.75
C GLU A 128 -18.65 21.28 31.67
N VAL A 129 -19.52 22.21 32.08
CA VAL A 129 -20.16 23.18 31.17
C VAL A 129 -19.13 24.09 30.48
N GLY A 130 -17.98 24.35 31.10
CA GLY A 130 -16.84 25.04 30.49
C GLY A 130 -16.18 24.23 29.37
N LEU A 131 -15.90 22.96 29.63
CA LEU A 131 -15.33 22.03 28.63
C LEU A 131 -16.25 21.88 27.42
N ILE A 132 -17.54 21.59 27.65
CA ILE A 132 -18.54 21.44 26.58
C ILE A 132 -18.67 22.71 25.73
N ARG A 133 -18.50 23.91 26.32
CA ARG A 133 -18.48 25.18 25.57
C ARG A 133 -17.24 25.34 24.70
N ASN A 134 -16.08 24.87 25.16
CA ASN A 134 -14.84 24.90 24.39
C ASN A 134 -14.94 23.91 23.21
N GLU A 135 -15.39 22.68 23.45
CA GLU A 135 -15.65 21.68 22.40
C GLU A 135 -16.63 22.22 21.34
N LEU A 136 -17.73 22.87 21.76
CA LEU A 136 -18.67 23.53 20.84
C LEU A 136 -18.04 24.69 20.05
N ALA A 137 -17.05 25.39 20.60
CA ALA A 137 -16.33 26.45 19.89
C ALA A 137 -15.35 25.86 18.86
N GLU A 138 -14.66 24.77 19.20
CA GLU A 138 -13.77 24.05 18.30
C GLU A 138 -14.53 23.41 17.14
N LEU A 139 -15.65 22.71 17.41
CA LEU A 139 -16.53 22.14 16.38
C LEU A 139 -17.05 23.21 15.42
N ARG A 140 -17.41 24.41 15.91
CA ARG A 140 -17.81 25.55 15.05
C ARG A 140 -16.66 26.07 14.18
N ASN A 141 -15.42 26.02 14.66
CA ASN A 141 -14.24 26.39 13.87
C ASN A 141 -13.92 25.34 12.81
N GLN A 142 -14.09 24.05 13.14
CA GLN A 142 -14.02 22.94 12.19
C GLN A 142 -15.10 23.08 11.10
N ASP A 143 -16.35 23.40 11.44
CA ASP A 143 -17.42 23.67 10.47
C ASP A 143 -17.05 24.78 9.46
N VAL A 144 -16.45 25.88 9.93
CA VAL A 144 -15.98 26.97 9.04
C VAL A 144 -14.86 26.48 8.12
N THR A 145 -13.96 25.63 8.62
CA THR A 145 -12.87 25.04 7.84
C THR A 145 -13.39 24.05 6.80
N ILE A 146 -14.35 23.20 7.16
CA ILE A 146 -15.02 22.25 6.26
C ILE A 146 -15.75 22.99 5.15
N ARG A 147 -16.43 24.11 5.44
CA ARG A 147 -17.06 24.94 4.40
C ARG A 147 -16.03 25.48 3.41
N LYS A 148 -14.96 26.13 3.89
CA LYS A 148 -13.88 26.63 3.02
C LYS A 148 -13.29 25.52 2.14
N LEU A 149 -13.06 24.32 2.70
CA LEU A 149 -12.55 23.18 1.92
C LEU A 149 -13.55 22.71 0.86
N ARG A 150 -14.85 22.67 1.16
CA ARG A 150 -15.90 22.36 0.16
C ARG A 150 -15.94 23.42 -0.93
N ASP A 151 -15.93 24.70 -0.59
CA ASP A 151 -15.93 25.81 -1.55
C ASP A 151 -14.70 25.72 -2.49
N THR A 152 -13.51 25.34 -1.97
CA THR A 152 -12.32 25.13 -2.81
C THR A 152 -12.39 23.87 -3.69
N ILE A 153 -13.08 22.81 -3.25
CA ILE A 153 -13.28 21.61 -4.07
C ILE A 153 -14.25 21.93 -5.21
N GLU A 154 -15.36 22.61 -4.92
CA GLU A 154 -16.35 23.05 -5.92
C GLU A 154 -15.71 23.96 -6.97
N GLN A 155 -14.85 24.91 -6.55
CA GLN A 155 -14.08 25.76 -7.48
C GLN A 155 -13.11 24.94 -8.37
N LEU A 156 -12.37 23.99 -7.80
CA LEU A 156 -11.46 23.14 -8.57
C LEU A 156 -12.21 22.21 -9.53
N GLU A 157 -13.38 21.70 -9.14
CA GLU A 157 -14.26 20.91 -10.01
C GLU A 157 -14.84 21.78 -11.14
N GLU A 158 -15.24 23.02 -10.87
CA GLU A 158 -15.71 23.97 -11.89
C GLU A 158 -14.59 24.39 -12.87
N GLU A 159 -13.36 24.58 -12.38
CA GLU A 159 -12.20 24.86 -13.22
C GLU A 159 -11.84 23.66 -14.11
N LYS A 160 -11.81 22.44 -13.55
CA LYS A 160 -11.47 21.23 -14.31
C LYS A 160 -12.56 20.83 -15.31
N THR A 161 -13.83 21.04 -14.99
CA THR A 161 -14.92 20.83 -15.96
C THR A 161 -14.83 21.82 -17.12
N LYS A 162 -14.55 23.11 -16.87
CA LYS A 162 -14.32 24.10 -17.95
C LYS A 162 -13.09 23.77 -18.81
N GLU A 163 -12.00 23.29 -18.22
CA GLU A 163 -10.84 22.81 -18.97
C GLU A 163 -11.19 21.62 -19.87
N LEU A 164 -11.96 20.65 -19.37
CA LEU A 164 -12.41 19.48 -20.14
C LEU A 164 -13.42 19.86 -21.23
N GLU A 165 -14.39 20.73 -20.96
CA GLU A 165 -15.31 21.26 -21.97
C GLU A 165 -14.56 21.95 -23.11
N LYS A 166 -13.50 22.71 -22.77
CA LYS A 166 -12.66 23.37 -23.76
C LYS A 166 -11.88 22.35 -24.61
N THR A 167 -11.22 21.36 -24.02
CA THR A 167 -10.46 20.36 -24.80
C THR A 167 -11.37 19.47 -25.65
N ILE A 168 -12.57 19.14 -25.16
CA ILE A 168 -13.61 18.46 -25.96
C ILE A 168 -14.03 19.34 -27.14
N ALA A 169 -14.28 20.64 -26.93
CA ALA A 169 -14.65 21.55 -28.03
C ALA A 169 -13.54 21.74 -29.07
N GLU A 170 -12.27 21.74 -28.65
CA GLU A 170 -11.10 21.76 -29.55
C GLU A 170 -11.04 20.46 -30.39
N ILE A 171 -11.13 19.28 -29.75
CA ILE A 171 -11.14 17.98 -30.43
C ILE A 171 -12.35 17.82 -31.37
N GLU A 172 -13.54 18.25 -30.97
CA GLU A 172 -14.73 18.25 -31.83
C GLU A 172 -14.54 19.12 -33.08
N ASN A 173 -13.86 20.26 -32.94
CA ASN A 173 -13.61 21.16 -34.06
C ASN A 173 -12.57 20.59 -35.03
N ASP A 174 -11.51 19.99 -34.51
CA ASP A 174 -10.47 19.33 -35.32
C ASP A 174 -11.05 18.12 -36.06
N LEU A 175 -11.82 17.25 -35.39
CA LEU A 175 -12.52 16.14 -36.04
C LEU A 175 -13.52 16.62 -37.10
N ARG A 176 -14.27 17.70 -36.86
CA ARG A 176 -15.16 18.30 -37.87
C ARG A 176 -14.37 18.79 -39.09
N ALA A 177 -13.19 19.37 -38.90
CA ALA A 177 -12.32 19.81 -39.99
C ALA A 177 -11.77 18.61 -40.79
N GLU A 178 -11.33 17.54 -40.11
CA GLU A 178 -10.87 16.32 -40.79
C GLU A 178 -11.98 15.62 -41.59
N PHE A 179 -13.18 15.48 -41.01
CA PHE A 179 -14.32 14.93 -41.72
C PHE A 179 -14.69 15.78 -42.95
N ALA A 180 -14.69 17.12 -42.83
CA ALA A 180 -14.93 18.01 -43.98
C ALA A 180 -13.88 17.85 -45.09
N VAL A 181 -12.59 17.68 -44.74
CA VAL A 181 -11.53 17.41 -45.72
C VAL A 181 -11.70 16.04 -46.37
N ARG A 182 -12.06 15.00 -45.59
CA ARG A 182 -12.26 13.64 -46.09
C ARG A 182 -13.50 13.51 -46.98
N ASP A 183 -14.58 14.21 -46.64
CA ASP A 183 -15.77 14.33 -47.48
C ASP A 183 -15.45 15.07 -48.79
N HIS A 184 -14.62 16.12 -48.73
CA HIS A 184 -14.14 16.79 -49.95
C HIS A 184 -13.25 15.88 -50.82
N GLU A 185 -12.31 15.13 -50.23
CA GLU A 185 -11.46 14.19 -50.98
C GLU A 185 -12.30 13.08 -51.63
N THR A 186 -13.23 12.49 -50.88
CA THR A 186 -14.08 11.39 -51.38
C THR A 186 -15.07 11.85 -52.45
N THR A 187 -15.65 13.05 -52.32
CA THR A 187 -16.48 13.65 -53.39
C THR A 187 -15.66 13.95 -54.64
N MET A 188 -14.50 14.60 -54.51
CA MET A 188 -13.58 14.86 -55.65
C MET A 188 -13.13 13.56 -56.33
N ARG A 189 -12.84 12.50 -55.57
CA ARG A 189 -12.52 11.18 -56.12
C ARG A 189 -13.72 10.52 -56.80
N SER A 190 -14.93 10.65 -56.24
CA SER A 190 -16.16 10.16 -56.84
C SER A 190 -16.42 10.84 -58.19
N ASP A 191 -16.28 12.16 -58.27
CA ASP A 191 -16.51 12.93 -59.49
C ASP A 191 -15.44 12.68 -60.55
N LYS A 192 -14.18 12.48 -60.15
CA LYS A 192 -13.13 11.99 -61.06
C LYS A 192 -13.47 10.61 -61.65
N LEU A 193 -13.90 9.66 -60.83
CA LEU A 193 -14.29 8.32 -61.29
C LEU A 193 -15.54 8.36 -62.19
N LYS A 194 -16.52 9.23 -61.91
CA LYS A 194 -17.67 9.46 -62.80
C LYS A 194 -17.21 10.02 -64.15
N ALA A 195 -16.26 10.97 -64.16
CA ALA A 195 -15.73 11.55 -65.40
C ALA A 195 -14.93 10.52 -66.22
N GLU A 196 -14.13 9.67 -65.57
CA GLU A 196 -13.41 8.56 -66.21
C GLU A 196 -14.37 7.49 -66.77
N ASN A 197 -15.39 7.08 -66.01
CA ASN A 197 -16.44 6.17 -66.49
C ASN A 197 -17.19 6.76 -67.68
N ALA A 198 -17.64 8.02 -67.62
CA ALA A 198 -18.30 8.68 -68.74
C ALA A 198 -17.39 8.82 -69.99
N ALA A 199 -16.06 8.90 -69.81
CA ALA A 199 -15.11 8.88 -70.92
C ALA A 199 -14.93 7.47 -71.51
N LEU A 200 -14.95 6.42 -70.67
CA LEU A 200 -14.91 5.03 -71.11
C LEU A 200 -16.21 4.63 -71.82
N GLU A 201 -17.38 5.01 -71.31
CA GLU A 201 -18.69 4.80 -71.94
C GLU A 201 -18.75 5.41 -73.35
N ARG A 202 -18.23 6.63 -73.53
CA ARG A 202 -18.11 7.25 -74.87
C ARG A 202 -17.21 6.43 -75.80
N LYS A 203 -16.05 5.97 -75.33
CA LYS A 203 -15.14 5.12 -76.12
C LYS A 203 -15.76 3.77 -76.48
N VAL A 204 -16.50 3.15 -75.56
CA VAL A 204 -17.25 1.92 -75.85
C VAL A 204 -18.32 2.18 -76.91
N SER A 205 -19.11 3.26 -76.78
CA SER A 205 -20.12 3.64 -77.76
C SER A 205 -19.52 3.93 -79.16
N GLU A 206 -18.36 4.59 -79.20
CA GLU A 206 -17.59 4.84 -80.42
C GLU A 206 -17.06 3.54 -81.05
N LEU A 207 -16.46 2.64 -80.25
CA LEU A 207 -16.01 1.32 -80.72
C LEU A 207 -17.17 0.47 -81.23
N GLU A 208 -18.32 0.46 -80.53
CA GLU A 208 -19.52 -0.20 -81.02
C GLU A 208 -20.02 0.40 -82.34
N ALA A 209 -19.96 1.73 -82.50
CA ALA A 209 -20.35 2.39 -83.75
C ALA A 209 -19.40 2.01 -84.90
N LEU A 210 -18.09 1.97 -84.65
CA LEU A 210 -17.09 1.49 -85.61
C LEU A 210 -17.27 0.00 -85.94
N MET A 211 -17.60 -0.84 -84.96
CA MET A 211 -17.92 -2.25 -85.18
C MET A 211 -19.20 -2.42 -86.01
N ARG A 212 -20.24 -1.60 -85.75
CA ARG A 212 -21.47 -1.58 -86.56
C ARG A 212 -21.18 -1.16 -88.01
N ASP A 213 -20.36 -0.13 -88.23
CA ASP A 213 -19.95 0.29 -89.58
C ASP A 213 -19.10 -0.79 -90.28
N ALA A 214 -18.13 -1.37 -89.59
CA ALA A 214 -17.32 -2.47 -90.12
C ALA A 214 -18.16 -3.70 -90.49
N GLN A 215 -19.16 -4.05 -89.68
CA GLN A 215 -20.10 -5.13 -89.96
C GLN A 215 -20.96 -4.83 -91.20
N VAL A 216 -21.51 -3.62 -91.31
CA VAL A 216 -22.26 -3.18 -92.51
C VAL A 216 -21.40 -3.23 -93.77
N ARG A 217 -20.13 -2.80 -93.69
CA ARG A 217 -19.17 -2.91 -94.79
C ARG A 217 -18.91 -4.37 -95.17
N LEU A 218 -18.67 -5.24 -94.18
CA LEU A 218 -18.45 -6.68 -94.38
C LEU A 218 -19.64 -7.32 -95.11
N ASP A 219 -20.86 -7.07 -94.65
CA ASP A 219 -22.06 -7.65 -95.24
C ASP A 219 -22.36 -7.07 -96.63
N SER A 220 -22.05 -5.79 -96.87
CA SER A 220 -22.10 -5.21 -98.22
C SER A 220 -21.09 -5.83 -99.20
N ALA A 221 -19.89 -6.17 -98.70
CA ALA A 221 -18.84 -6.82 -99.48
C ALA A 221 -19.17 -8.29 -99.77
N ARG A 222 -19.79 -9.00 -98.81
CA ARG A 222 -20.36 -10.34 -99.01
C ARG A 222 -21.43 -10.32 -100.11
N LEU A 223 -22.45 -9.46 -99.99
CA LEU A 223 -23.49 -9.32 -101.01
C LEU A 223 -22.94 -8.95 -102.40
N ALA A 224 -21.83 -8.21 -102.47
CA ALA A 224 -21.14 -7.94 -103.73
C ALA A 224 -20.39 -9.16 -104.28
N ALA A 225 -19.77 -9.97 -103.41
CA ALA A 225 -19.13 -11.23 -103.79
C ALA A 225 -20.17 -12.26 -104.26
N ASP A 226 -21.25 -12.47 -103.51
CA ASP A 226 -22.35 -13.38 -103.86
C ASP A 226 -22.98 -13.01 -105.22
N ARG A 227 -23.16 -11.71 -105.50
CA ARG A 227 -23.61 -11.22 -106.81
C ARG A 227 -22.60 -11.50 -107.93
N LYS A 228 -21.30 -11.36 -107.66
CA LYS A 228 -20.25 -11.67 -108.63
C LYS A 228 -20.22 -13.17 -108.94
N GLU A 229 -20.29 -14.01 -107.91
CA GLU A 229 -20.36 -15.46 -108.05
C GLU A 229 -21.63 -15.88 -108.81
N ALA A 230 -22.79 -15.27 -108.54
CA ALA A 230 -24.01 -15.52 -109.30
C ALA A 230 -23.87 -15.16 -110.79
N LEU A 231 -23.23 -14.03 -111.12
CA LEU A 231 -22.95 -13.61 -112.50
C LEU A 231 -21.92 -14.52 -113.18
N GLU A 232 -20.88 -14.96 -112.46
CA GLU A 232 -19.89 -15.91 -112.97
C GLU A 232 -20.53 -17.29 -113.23
N ASN A 233 -21.41 -17.75 -112.35
CA ASN A 233 -22.21 -18.96 -112.54
C ASN A 233 -23.15 -18.83 -113.74
N GLU A 234 -23.85 -17.71 -113.93
CA GLU A 234 -24.70 -17.47 -115.10
C GLU A 234 -23.89 -17.45 -116.41
N GLN A 235 -22.68 -16.87 -116.40
CA GLN A 235 -21.75 -16.92 -117.53
C GLN A 235 -21.28 -18.35 -117.83
N ILE A 236 -20.94 -19.15 -116.81
CA ILE A 236 -20.59 -20.57 -116.95
C ILE A 236 -21.78 -21.34 -117.56
N ASP A 237 -23.00 -21.04 -117.14
CA ASP A 237 -24.22 -21.65 -117.65
C ASP A 237 -24.48 -21.31 -119.13
N ILE A 238 -24.23 -20.07 -119.55
CA ILE A 238 -24.28 -19.65 -120.97
C ILE A 238 -23.20 -20.39 -121.76
N LEU A 239 -21.95 -20.39 -121.28
CA LEU A 239 -20.84 -21.09 -121.94
C LEU A 239 -21.09 -22.60 -122.05
N ASN A 240 -21.72 -23.22 -121.05
CA ASN A 240 -22.12 -24.63 -121.09
C ASN A 240 -23.23 -24.89 -122.13
N ARG A 241 -24.18 -23.96 -122.30
CA ARG A 241 -25.20 -24.05 -123.36
C ARG A 241 -24.57 -23.90 -124.74
N ASP A 242 -23.72 -22.90 -124.95
CA ASP A 242 -23.00 -22.68 -126.20
C ASP A 242 -22.09 -23.87 -126.55
N LEU A 243 -21.40 -24.46 -125.55
CA LEU A 243 -20.62 -25.68 -125.70
C LEU A 243 -21.50 -26.88 -126.06
N SER A 244 -22.67 -27.03 -125.42
CA SER A 244 -23.63 -28.10 -125.75
C SER A 244 -24.15 -27.97 -127.18
N ASP A 245 -24.46 -26.76 -127.61
CA ASP A 245 -24.96 -26.48 -128.96
C ASP A 245 -23.85 -26.64 -130.02
N ALA A 246 -22.60 -26.25 -129.70
CA ALA A 246 -21.42 -26.51 -130.51
C ALA A 246 -21.15 -28.01 -130.65
N ASN A 247 -21.21 -28.77 -129.55
CA ASN A 247 -21.11 -30.24 -129.55
C ASN A 247 -22.24 -30.89 -130.35
N ARG A 248 -23.47 -30.36 -130.29
CA ARG A 248 -24.60 -30.84 -131.10
C ARG A 248 -24.38 -30.59 -132.59
N ARG A 249 -23.79 -29.45 -132.97
CA ARG A 249 -23.36 -29.17 -134.35
C ARG A 249 -22.22 -30.08 -134.78
N MET A 250 -21.26 -30.36 -133.89
CA MET A 250 -20.16 -31.30 -134.14
C MET A 250 -20.70 -32.71 -134.41
N ALA A 251 -21.60 -33.22 -133.56
CA ALA A 251 -22.23 -34.53 -133.74
C ALA A 251 -23.06 -34.63 -135.04
N LEU A 252 -23.72 -33.55 -135.47
CA LEU A 252 -24.39 -33.49 -136.78
C LEU A 252 -23.39 -33.53 -137.94
N MET A 253 -22.30 -32.77 -137.84
CA MET A 253 -21.21 -32.80 -138.82
C MET A 253 -20.53 -34.17 -138.87
N GLU A 254 -20.34 -34.86 -137.75
CA GLU A 254 -19.84 -36.23 -137.67
C GLU A 254 -20.83 -37.25 -138.25
N ALA A 255 -22.14 -37.06 -138.07
CA ALA A 255 -23.17 -37.86 -138.75
C ALA A 255 -23.14 -37.65 -140.27
N GLU A 256 -22.90 -36.43 -140.75
CA GLU A 256 -22.66 -36.16 -142.17
C GLU A 256 -21.32 -36.74 -142.65
N LEU A 257 -20.27 -36.69 -141.84
CA LEU A 257 -18.95 -37.25 -142.16
C LEU A 257 -18.98 -38.79 -142.20
N THR A 258 -19.81 -39.44 -141.37
CA THR A 258 -20.05 -40.89 -141.44
C THR A 258 -20.91 -41.27 -142.65
N ARG A 259 -21.91 -40.46 -143.02
CA ARG A 259 -22.66 -40.62 -144.30
C ARG A 259 -21.72 -40.48 -145.51
N VAL A 260 -20.90 -39.43 -145.54
CA VAL A 260 -19.90 -39.20 -146.59
C VAL A 260 -18.84 -40.30 -146.58
N ASN A 261 -18.43 -40.85 -145.43
CA ASN A 261 -17.54 -42.02 -145.36
C ASN A 261 -18.20 -43.30 -145.89
N ALA A 262 -19.51 -43.48 -145.76
CA ALA A 262 -20.23 -44.59 -146.40
C ALA A 262 -20.27 -44.43 -147.93
N GLU A 263 -20.48 -43.20 -148.42
CA GLU A 263 -20.35 -42.86 -149.85
C GLU A 263 -18.88 -42.99 -150.34
N LEU A 264 -17.90 -42.75 -149.45
CA LEU A 264 -16.47 -42.94 -149.71
C LEU A 264 -16.04 -44.42 -149.69
N ALA A 265 -16.82 -45.31 -149.07
CA ALA A 265 -16.54 -46.74 -149.04
C ALA A 265 -16.79 -47.40 -150.41
N GLU A 266 -17.73 -46.86 -151.18
CA GLU A 266 -17.97 -47.24 -152.58
C GLU A 266 -16.90 -46.66 -153.52
N ALA A 267 -16.23 -45.57 -153.11
CA ALA A 267 -15.20 -44.85 -153.88
C ALA A 267 -13.74 -45.13 -153.46
N ARG A 268 -13.48 -46.12 -152.59
CA ARG A 268 -12.12 -46.44 -152.07
C ARG A 268 -11.64 -47.86 -152.35
N SER A 269 -12.00 -48.43 -153.50
CA SER A 269 -11.28 -49.57 -154.10
C SER A 269 -9.91 -49.16 -154.69
N SER A 270 -9.13 -48.34 -153.99
CA SER A 270 -7.77 -47.96 -154.34
C SER A 270 -6.96 -47.49 -153.11
N SER A 271 -6.00 -48.32 -152.70
CA SER A 271 -4.81 -48.04 -151.84
C SER A 271 -5.02 -47.17 -150.57
N GLN A 272 -4.91 -47.66 -149.32
CA GLN A 272 -3.70 -48.25 -148.67
C GLN A 272 -2.46 -47.35 -148.90
N ARG A 273 -1.62 -46.92 -147.95
CA ARG A 273 -1.25 -47.31 -146.56
C ARG A 273 -0.40 -46.14 -145.99
N GLY A 274 -0.16 -45.89 -144.71
CA GLY A 274 -0.53 -46.49 -143.42
C GLY A 274 0.52 -46.06 -142.36
N GLY A 275 0.14 -45.66 -141.14
CA GLY A 275 1.03 -44.93 -140.22
C GLY A 275 2.00 -45.78 -139.38
N LEU A 276 3.05 -45.15 -138.84
CA LEU A 276 3.74 -45.44 -137.55
C LEU A 276 4.92 -44.46 -137.36
N GLU A 277 4.96 -43.65 -136.29
CA GLU A 277 6.21 -42.96 -135.87
C GLU A 277 6.25 -42.55 -134.37
N ASP A 278 5.62 -43.34 -133.49
CA ASP A 278 5.67 -43.17 -132.02
C ASP A 278 7.01 -43.62 -131.40
N ILE A 279 8.11 -43.01 -131.82
CA ILE A 279 9.44 -43.18 -131.21
C ILE A 279 10.05 -41.82 -130.81
N ALA A 280 9.75 -40.74 -131.54
CA ALA A 280 10.22 -39.40 -131.19
C ALA A 280 9.52 -38.81 -129.94
N ALA A 281 8.21 -39.04 -129.77
CA ALA A 281 7.43 -38.49 -128.67
C ALA A 281 7.86 -39.02 -127.28
N LEU A 282 8.22 -40.30 -127.20
CA LEU A 282 8.71 -40.92 -125.96
C LEU A 282 10.07 -40.38 -125.52
N GLY A 283 10.96 -40.05 -126.46
CA GLY A 283 12.26 -39.44 -126.16
C GLY A 283 12.14 -38.02 -125.58
N GLY A 284 11.17 -37.24 -126.08
CA GLY A 284 10.85 -35.93 -125.50
C GLY A 284 10.29 -36.03 -124.08
N LEU A 285 9.33 -36.94 -123.87
CA LEU A 285 8.67 -37.15 -122.57
C LEU A 285 9.64 -37.64 -121.48
N MET A 286 10.57 -38.54 -121.82
CA MET A 286 11.63 -38.96 -120.88
C MET A 286 12.50 -37.79 -120.44
N LYS A 287 12.97 -36.97 -121.39
CA LYS A 287 13.84 -35.83 -121.08
C LYS A 287 13.12 -34.79 -120.21
N GLU A 288 11.84 -34.53 -120.46
CA GLU A 288 11.04 -33.66 -119.60
C GLU A 288 10.84 -34.23 -118.20
N LYS A 289 10.74 -35.55 -118.05
CA LYS A 289 10.65 -36.21 -116.73
C LYS A 289 11.98 -36.20 -115.98
N ASP A 290 13.11 -36.40 -116.64
CA ASP A 290 14.44 -36.24 -116.04
C ASP A 290 14.68 -34.79 -115.59
N GLU A 291 14.25 -33.80 -116.39
CA GLU A 291 14.30 -32.38 -115.99
C GLU A 291 13.35 -32.06 -114.82
N GLN A 292 12.17 -32.70 -114.73
CA GLN A 292 11.28 -32.57 -113.55
C GLN A 292 11.90 -33.21 -112.29
N ILE A 293 12.53 -34.39 -112.41
CA ILE A 293 13.23 -35.06 -111.29
C ILE A 293 14.40 -34.21 -110.81
N ALA A 294 15.18 -33.62 -111.71
CA ALA A 294 16.29 -32.73 -111.37
C ALA A 294 15.80 -31.48 -110.60
N ARG A 295 14.69 -30.85 -111.03
CA ARG A 295 14.08 -29.72 -110.31
C ARG A 295 13.58 -30.13 -108.93
N LEU A 296 12.80 -31.21 -108.82
CA LEU A 296 12.31 -31.72 -107.53
C LEU A 296 13.45 -32.13 -106.58
N THR A 297 14.60 -32.54 -107.11
CA THR A 297 15.79 -32.87 -106.30
C THR A 297 16.47 -31.60 -105.76
N ASP A 298 16.61 -30.55 -106.58
CA ASP A 298 17.15 -29.28 -106.08
C ASP A 298 16.18 -28.57 -105.12
N ASP A 299 14.87 -28.66 -105.35
CA ASP A 299 13.84 -28.13 -104.45
C ASP A 299 13.84 -28.89 -103.11
N ASN A 300 13.94 -30.22 -103.10
CA ASN A 300 14.12 -30.99 -101.85
C ASN A 300 15.43 -30.62 -101.14
N ARG A 301 16.52 -30.43 -101.87
CA ARG A 301 17.81 -30.00 -101.31
C ARG A 301 17.68 -28.62 -100.64
N ARG A 302 17.03 -27.66 -101.31
CA ARG A 302 16.75 -26.32 -100.76
C ARG A 302 15.85 -26.38 -99.53
N LEU A 303 14.78 -27.18 -99.56
CA LEU A 303 13.86 -27.36 -98.43
C LEU A 303 14.54 -27.96 -97.20
N LEU A 304 15.41 -28.96 -97.39
CA LEU A 304 16.24 -29.53 -96.33
C LEU A 304 17.25 -28.52 -95.78
N GLU A 305 17.83 -27.69 -96.64
CA GLU A 305 18.77 -26.63 -96.26
C GLU A 305 18.06 -25.52 -95.46
N THR A 306 16.86 -25.08 -95.87
CA THR A 306 16.04 -24.13 -95.10
C THR A 306 15.57 -24.71 -93.78
N ALA A 307 15.10 -25.97 -93.76
CA ALA A 307 14.66 -26.63 -92.52
C ALA A 307 15.82 -26.81 -91.53
N SER A 308 17.03 -27.10 -92.02
CA SER A 308 18.26 -27.17 -91.20
C SER A 308 18.64 -25.80 -90.62
N VAL A 309 18.50 -24.72 -91.40
CA VAL A 309 18.74 -23.35 -90.93
C VAL A 309 17.70 -22.93 -89.89
N ASP A 310 16.42 -23.21 -90.11
CA ASP A 310 15.35 -22.81 -89.17
C ASP A 310 15.36 -23.68 -87.90
N ALA A 311 15.73 -24.96 -87.98
CA ALA A 311 16.00 -25.79 -86.80
C ALA A 311 17.18 -25.25 -85.96
N LYS A 312 18.24 -24.73 -86.60
CA LYS A 312 19.35 -24.04 -85.90
C LYS A 312 18.89 -22.75 -85.23
N LYS A 313 18.09 -21.92 -85.91
CA LYS A 313 17.51 -20.69 -85.31
C LYS A 313 16.62 -21.02 -84.11
N ALA A 314 15.73 -22.00 -84.25
CA ALA A 314 14.84 -22.43 -83.17
C ALA A 314 15.64 -22.96 -81.98
N ARG A 315 16.71 -23.74 -82.22
CA ARG A 315 17.61 -24.22 -81.16
C ARG A 315 18.32 -23.08 -80.44
N ILE A 316 18.91 -22.13 -81.17
CA ILE A 316 19.54 -20.93 -80.57
C ILE A 316 18.51 -20.17 -79.74
N ARG A 317 17.27 -20.01 -80.24
CA ARG A 317 16.21 -19.31 -79.50
C ARG A 317 15.78 -20.04 -78.22
N CYS A 318 15.76 -21.37 -78.23
CA CYS A 318 15.54 -22.16 -77.01
C CYS A 318 16.70 -22.02 -76.01
N GLU A 319 17.95 -22.02 -76.50
CA GLU A 319 19.15 -21.82 -75.67
C GLU A 319 19.16 -20.40 -75.04
N GLU A 320 18.80 -19.36 -75.80
CA GLU A 320 18.59 -17.98 -75.30
C GLU A 320 17.51 -17.90 -74.22
N LEU A 321 16.31 -18.45 -74.47
CA LEU A 321 15.19 -18.41 -73.52
C LEU A 321 15.49 -19.22 -72.25
N THR A 322 16.25 -20.31 -72.36
CA THR A 322 16.70 -21.10 -71.20
C THR A 322 17.68 -20.28 -70.35
N ALA A 323 18.65 -19.60 -70.97
CA ALA A 323 19.58 -18.72 -70.25
C ALA A 323 18.89 -17.51 -69.60
N GLU A 324 17.86 -16.95 -70.23
CA GLU A 324 17.02 -15.91 -69.62
C GLU A 324 16.22 -16.45 -68.42
N LEU A 325 15.67 -17.66 -68.52
CA LEU A 325 14.96 -18.34 -67.43
C LEU A 325 15.89 -18.61 -66.24
N ASP A 326 17.07 -19.17 -66.47
CA ASP A 326 18.07 -19.44 -65.42
C ASP A 326 18.50 -18.16 -64.71
N LYS A 327 18.71 -17.07 -65.47
CA LYS A 327 19.02 -15.75 -64.92
C LYS A 327 17.86 -15.20 -64.09
N LYS A 328 16.61 -15.43 -64.49
CA LYS A 328 15.42 -15.04 -63.73
C LYS A 328 15.23 -15.88 -62.47
N MET A 329 15.50 -17.18 -62.53
CA MET A 329 15.53 -18.05 -61.35
C MET A 329 16.60 -17.61 -60.34
N HIS A 330 17.81 -17.26 -60.79
CA HIS A 330 18.84 -16.70 -59.91
C HIS A 330 18.43 -15.36 -59.29
N GLN A 331 17.76 -14.48 -60.05
CA GLN A 331 17.21 -13.23 -59.51
C GLN A 331 16.12 -13.48 -58.46
N ILE A 332 15.24 -14.46 -58.68
CA ILE A 332 14.21 -14.85 -57.71
C ILE A 332 14.86 -15.41 -56.45
N GLN A 333 15.80 -16.35 -56.56
CA GLN A 333 16.53 -16.92 -55.41
C GLN A 333 17.30 -15.86 -54.61
N GLN A 334 17.88 -14.86 -55.27
CA GLN A 334 18.52 -13.72 -54.61
C GLN A 334 17.51 -12.84 -53.86
N LEU A 335 16.33 -12.59 -54.45
CA LEU A 335 15.26 -11.83 -53.80
C LEU A 335 14.63 -12.61 -52.64
N GLU A 336 14.47 -13.93 -52.77
CA GLU A 336 13.98 -14.82 -51.71
C GLU A 336 14.97 -14.89 -50.54
N ALA A 337 16.28 -14.97 -50.82
CA ALA A 337 17.31 -14.87 -49.78
C ALA A 337 17.29 -13.52 -49.06
N LEU A 338 17.20 -12.41 -49.80
CA LEU A 338 17.08 -11.07 -49.21
C LEU A 338 15.78 -10.88 -48.41
N LEU A 339 14.68 -11.55 -48.80
CA LEU A 339 13.42 -11.54 -48.05
C LEU A 339 13.51 -12.38 -46.78
N ALA A 340 14.21 -13.52 -46.82
CA ALA A 340 14.49 -14.34 -45.66
C ALA A 340 15.41 -13.63 -44.65
N ASP A 341 16.46 -12.95 -45.13
CA ASP A 341 17.34 -12.10 -44.32
C ASP A 341 16.59 -10.89 -43.69
N GLN A 342 15.42 -10.51 -44.22
CA GLN A 342 14.54 -9.46 -43.68
C GLN A 342 13.35 -10.02 -42.86
N SER A 343 13.31 -11.33 -42.58
CA SER A 343 12.19 -11.94 -41.84
C SER A 343 12.11 -11.51 -40.37
N ASP A 344 13.18 -10.96 -39.83
CA ASP A 344 13.28 -10.39 -38.48
C ASP A 344 12.71 -8.96 -38.37
N TYR A 345 12.38 -8.31 -39.49
CA TYR A 345 11.96 -6.91 -39.52
C TYR A 345 10.75 -6.61 -38.62
N GLU A 346 9.73 -7.47 -38.60
CA GLU A 346 8.57 -7.31 -37.70
C GLU A 346 8.91 -7.62 -36.23
N ALA A 347 9.92 -8.45 -35.94
CA ALA A 347 10.41 -8.67 -34.58
C ALA A 347 11.16 -7.41 -34.08
N ILE A 348 12.12 -6.91 -34.87
CA ILE A 348 12.86 -5.67 -34.57
C ILE A 348 11.90 -4.48 -34.43
N LYS A 349 10.88 -4.39 -35.28
CA LYS A 349 9.84 -3.35 -35.21
C LYS A 349 8.94 -3.47 -33.97
N LYS A 350 8.61 -4.68 -33.52
CA LYS A 350 7.93 -4.92 -32.23
C LYS A 350 8.84 -4.52 -31.06
N GLU A 351 10.11 -4.93 -31.07
CA GLU A 351 11.09 -4.58 -30.03
C GLU A 351 11.33 -3.07 -29.95
N LEU A 352 11.51 -2.39 -31.09
CA LEU A 352 11.66 -0.93 -31.14
C LEU A 352 10.41 -0.18 -30.68
N ARG A 353 9.20 -0.70 -30.93
CA ARG A 353 7.95 -0.15 -30.38
C ARG A 353 7.90 -0.31 -28.86
N LEU A 354 8.22 -1.50 -28.36
CA LEU A 354 8.26 -1.79 -26.93
C LEU A 354 9.31 -0.91 -26.21
N LEU A 355 10.51 -0.76 -26.79
CA LEU A 355 11.54 0.16 -26.32
C LEU A 355 11.05 1.62 -26.34
N ARG A 356 10.37 2.07 -27.40
CA ARG A 356 9.80 3.43 -27.47
C ARG A 356 8.74 3.66 -26.38
N GLU A 357 7.89 2.68 -26.13
CA GLU A 357 6.84 2.75 -25.11
C GLU A 357 7.42 2.75 -23.69
N ILE A 358 8.38 1.87 -23.41
CA ILE A 358 9.11 1.83 -22.12
C ILE A 358 9.93 3.11 -21.89
N GLU A 359 10.57 3.65 -22.93
CA GLU A 359 11.45 4.81 -22.77
C GLU A 359 10.73 6.16 -22.74
N PHE A 360 9.54 6.29 -23.36
CA PHE A 360 8.84 7.57 -23.52
C PHE A 360 7.40 7.60 -22.97
N GLY A 361 6.81 6.46 -22.58
CA GLY A 361 5.49 6.38 -21.95
C GLY A 361 4.37 7.00 -22.79
N GLU A 362 3.44 7.73 -22.17
CA GLU A 362 2.32 8.41 -22.85
C GLU A 362 2.76 9.42 -23.93
N ALA A 363 4.00 9.92 -23.91
CA ALA A 363 4.52 10.76 -25.00
C ALA A 363 4.74 9.97 -26.30
N ALA A 364 4.82 8.64 -26.22
CA ALA A 364 4.90 7.76 -27.37
C ALA A 364 3.56 7.58 -28.09
N THR A 365 2.42 7.63 -27.40
CA THR A 365 1.09 7.40 -28.00
C THR A 365 0.54 8.66 -28.67
N ALA A 366 0.85 9.84 -28.12
CA ALA A 366 0.48 11.14 -28.70
C ALA A 366 1.12 11.46 -30.07
N ASN A 367 1.99 10.60 -30.61
CA ASN A 367 2.67 10.77 -31.89
C ASN A 367 2.44 9.61 -32.88
N GLU A 368 1.47 8.73 -32.65
CA GLU A 368 1.19 7.64 -33.62
C GLU A 368 0.72 8.20 -34.98
N GLU A 369 0.10 9.39 -34.98
CA GLU A 369 -0.39 10.11 -36.16
C GLU A 369 0.73 10.79 -36.97
N SER A 370 1.75 11.34 -36.31
CA SER A 370 2.87 12.02 -36.96
C SER A 370 3.86 11.04 -37.62
N ILE A 371 3.81 9.76 -37.24
CA ILE A 371 4.69 8.69 -37.75
C ILE A 371 4.22 8.13 -39.11
N ILE A 372 2.95 8.31 -39.49
CA ILE A 372 2.42 7.81 -40.77
C ILE A 372 3.00 8.57 -41.99
N ARG A 373 3.49 9.81 -41.79
CA ARG A 373 4.16 10.58 -42.84
C ARG A 373 5.67 10.29 -42.83
N LEU A 374 6.11 9.37 -43.70
CA LEU A 374 7.53 9.04 -43.87
C LEU A 374 8.36 10.29 -44.21
N GLY A 375 9.12 10.81 -43.25
CA GLY A 375 10.05 11.93 -43.47
C GLY A 375 10.74 12.50 -42.21
N GLU A 376 10.09 12.48 -41.03
CA GLU A 376 10.56 13.23 -39.85
C GLU A 376 11.12 12.39 -38.69
N THR A 377 11.59 11.17 -38.95
CA THR A 377 12.00 10.19 -37.91
C THR A 377 13.08 10.68 -36.93
N VAL A 378 13.99 11.55 -37.38
CA VAL A 378 15.04 12.14 -36.52
C VAL A 378 14.49 13.32 -35.70
N GLN A 379 13.68 14.19 -36.31
CA GLN A 379 13.12 15.35 -35.61
C GLN A 379 12.08 14.96 -34.55
N SER A 380 11.32 13.87 -34.77
CA SER A 380 10.43 13.31 -33.75
C SER A 380 11.21 12.75 -32.56
N LEU A 381 12.36 12.10 -32.81
CA LEU A 381 13.19 11.53 -31.75
C LEU A 381 13.88 12.63 -30.93
N ASP A 382 14.43 13.67 -31.58
CA ASP A 382 15.02 14.83 -30.89
C ASP A 382 13.98 15.58 -30.04
N ARG A 383 12.74 15.71 -30.52
CA ARG A 383 11.63 16.29 -29.72
C ARG A 383 11.27 15.43 -28.51
N LEU A 384 11.17 14.11 -28.68
CA LEU A 384 10.89 13.15 -27.59
C LEU A 384 12.03 13.13 -26.55
N LEU A 385 13.29 13.13 -27.00
CA LEU A 385 14.47 13.22 -26.15
C LEU A 385 14.52 14.57 -25.41
N ALA A 386 14.22 15.68 -26.07
CA ALA A 386 14.15 17.00 -25.43
C ALA A 386 13.02 17.09 -24.40
N ALA A 387 11.84 16.51 -24.68
CA ALA A 387 10.73 16.43 -23.73
C ALA A 387 11.09 15.56 -22.51
N LYS A 388 11.69 14.39 -22.74
CA LYS A 388 12.22 13.51 -21.68
C LYS A 388 13.31 14.20 -20.86
N ASN A 389 14.22 14.94 -21.49
CA ASN A 389 15.26 15.69 -20.79
C ASN A 389 14.66 16.80 -19.92
N ARG A 390 13.69 17.58 -20.42
CA ARG A 390 12.95 18.57 -19.62
C ARG A 390 12.20 17.94 -18.45
N ARG A 391 11.54 16.79 -18.64
CA ARG A 391 10.86 16.05 -17.56
C ARG A 391 11.87 15.58 -16.52
N LEU A 392 12.96 14.93 -16.93
CA LEU A 392 14.03 14.50 -16.02
C LEU A 392 14.73 15.67 -15.30
N GLN A 393 14.83 16.85 -15.91
CA GLN A 393 15.29 18.08 -15.25
C GLN A 393 14.29 18.58 -14.20
N SER A 394 12.99 18.58 -14.52
CA SER A 394 11.92 18.90 -13.56
C SER A 394 11.92 17.94 -12.37
N ASP A 395 11.94 16.64 -12.65
CA ASP A 395 11.97 15.59 -11.62
C ASP A 395 13.24 15.68 -10.76
N ASN A 396 14.41 15.99 -11.36
CA ASN A 396 15.63 16.30 -10.60
C ASN A 396 15.50 17.56 -9.74
N ALA A 397 14.83 18.62 -10.22
CA ALA A 397 14.63 19.84 -9.43
C ALA A 397 13.70 19.56 -8.23
N VAL A 398 12.62 18.79 -8.43
CA VAL A 398 11.72 18.35 -7.36
C VAL A 398 12.46 17.45 -6.36
N LEU A 399 13.25 16.48 -6.82
CA LEU A 399 14.03 15.60 -5.94
C LEU A 399 15.15 16.34 -5.19
N ARG A 400 15.75 17.38 -5.79
CA ARG A 400 16.70 18.27 -5.09
C ARG A 400 15.99 19.07 -4.01
N GLN A 401 14.86 19.71 -4.32
CA GLN A 401 14.07 20.44 -3.33
C GLN A 401 13.58 19.53 -2.19
N ALA A 402 13.20 18.29 -2.50
CA ALA A 402 12.84 17.30 -1.48
C ALA A 402 14.05 16.92 -0.61
N ASN A 403 15.22 16.70 -1.19
CA ASN A 403 16.45 16.45 -0.44
C ASN A 403 16.86 17.63 0.44
N GLU A 404 16.77 18.87 -0.05
CA GLU A 404 17.01 20.08 0.75
C GLU A 404 16.06 20.13 1.95
N ARG A 405 14.74 19.93 1.74
CA ARG A 405 13.77 19.86 2.85
C ARG A 405 14.05 18.74 3.84
N TYR A 406 14.50 17.57 3.38
CA TYR A 406 14.90 16.48 4.27
C TYR A 406 16.19 16.78 5.04
N GLN A 407 17.16 17.48 4.42
CA GLN A 407 18.37 17.94 5.10
C GLN A 407 18.08 19.04 6.12
N ASP A 408 17.21 20.01 5.79
CA ASP A 408 16.72 21.03 6.72
C ASP A 408 16.01 20.37 7.92
N SER A 409 15.10 19.42 7.65
CA SER A 409 14.40 18.68 8.71
C SER A 409 15.34 17.83 9.56
N LEU A 410 16.38 17.23 8.96
CA LEU A 410 17.42 16.51 9.70
C LEU A 410 18.18 17.47 10.61
N ALA A 411 18.63 18.62 10.09
CA ALA A 411 19.35 19.64 10.85
C ALA A 411 18.52 20.24 11.99
N THR A 412 17.22 20.49 11.79
CA THR A 412 16.33 20.94 12.88
C THR A 412 16.14 19.85 13.94
N ASN A 413 16.00 18.59 13.53
CA ASN A 413 15.87 17.48 14.46
C ASN A 413 17.16 17.25 15.26
N GLU A 414 18.34 17.34 14.62
CA GLU A 414 19.64 17.26 15.29
C GLU A 414 19.85 18.41 16.28
N ALA A 415 19.47 19.64 15.90
CA ALA A 415 19.54 20.80 16.79
C ALA A 415 18.58 20.69 17.99
N GLU A 416 17.36 20.18 17.80
CA GLU A 416 16.43 19.92 18.91
C GLU A 416 16.91 18.79 19.81
N LEU A 417 17.46 17.71 19.24
CA LEU A 417 18.00 16.59 20.00
C LEU A 417 19.22 17.03 20.84
N GLU A 418 20.08 17.90 20.31
CA GLU A 418 21.19 18.49 21.06
C GLU A 418 20.71 19.46 22.16
N ARG A 419 19.68 20.28 21.88
CA ARG A 419 19.00 21.11 22.91
C ARG A 419 18.45 20.24 24.04
N LEU A 420 17.78 19.14 23.72
CA LEU A 420 17.24 18.19 24.70
C LEU A 420 18.34 17.47 25.49
N ARG A 421 19.50 17.18 24.88
CA ARG A 421 20.67 16.66 25.61
C ARG A 421 21.22 17.67 26.61
N GLN A 422 21.35 18.94 26.21
CA GLN A 422 21.79 20.02 27.11
C GLN A 422 20.79 20.24 28.25
N GLU A 423 19.49 20.24 27.96
CA GLU A 423 18.44 20.33 28.97
C GLU A 423 18.50 19.14 29.94
N ASN A 424 18.63 17.91 29.45
CA ASN A 424 18.78 16.70 30.27
C ASN A 424 20.07 16.72 31.12
N ALA A 425 21.18 17.24 30.59
CA ALA A 425 22.42 17.42 31.34
C ALA A 425 22.24 18.45 32.47
N SER A 426 21.60 19.59 32.20
CA SER A 426 21.30 20.60 33.23
C SER A 426 20.33 20.10 34.30
N GLN A 427 19.36 19.26 33.91
CA GLN A 427 18.45 18.59 34.85
C GLN A 427 19.19 17.58 35.74
N LYS A 428 20.15 16.82 35.19
CA LYS A 428 21.01 15.93 35.98
C LYS A 428 21.89 16.68 36.96
N GLU A 429 22.52 17.78 36.53
CA GLU A 429 23.34 18.63 37.41
C GLU A 429 22.48 19.28 38.52
N LEU A 430 21.23 19.65 38.21
CA LEU A 430 20.28 20.15 39.21
C LEU A 430 19.83 19.05 40.18
N VAL A 431 19.56 17.84 39.69
CA VAL A 431 19.24 16.68 40.55
C VAL A 431 20.41 16.34 41.45
N GLU A 432 21.64 16.30 40.95
CA GLU A 432 22.85 16.06 41.75
C GLU A 432 23.04 17.13 42.83
N LYS A 433 22.80 18.41 42.52
CA LYS A 433 22.78 19.49 43.52
C LYS A 433 21.68 19.29 44.56
N LEU A 434 20.45 18.98 44.14
CA LEU A 434 19.32 18.72 45.06
C LEU A 434 19.56 17.49 45.93
N GLU A 435 20.18 16.43 45.40
CA GLU A 435 20.60 15.25 46.17
C GLU A 435 21.71 15.59 47.15
N THR A 436 22.66 16.45 46.78
CA THR A 436 23.73 16.93 47.67
C THR A 436 23.17 17.83 48.78
N ASP A 437 22.26 18.74 48.45
CA ASP A 437 21.58 19.62 49.40
C ASP A 437 20.69 18.81 50.35
N LEU A 438 19.91 17.84 49.84
CA LEU A 438 19.14 16.90 50.66
C LEU A 438 20.05 16.05 51.55
N ALA A 439 21.17 15.52 51.05
CA ALA A 439 22.12 14.78 51.85
C ALA A 439 22.72 15.66 52.97
N SER A 440 23.01 16.93 52.70
CA SER A 440 23.48 17.89 53.72
C SER A 440 22.40 18.22 54.76
N ALA A 441 21.14 18.35 54.33
CA ALA A 441 20.00 18.62 55.20
C ALA A 441 19.66 17.40 56.07
N PHE A 442 19.77 16.17 55.54
CA PHE A 442 19.65 14.94 56.29
C PHE A 442 20.83 14.75 57.26
N ALA A 443 22.07 15.00 56.85
CA ALA A 443 23.23 14.96 57.74
C ALA A 443 23.09 15.95 58.92
N GLY A 444 22.67 17.20 58.65
CA GLY A 444 22.40 18.21 59.67
C GLY A 444 21.18 17.94 60.55
N ARG A 445 20.34 16.95 60.20
CA ARG A 445 19.16 16.52 60.97
C ARG A 445 19.39 15.22 61.73
N SER A 446 20.24 14.33 61.20
CA SER A 446 20.68 13.08 61.84
C SER A 446 21.46 13.34 63.14
N ASP A 447 22.20 14.45 63.20
CA ASP A 447 22.98 14.86 64.38
C ASP A 447 22.11 15.40 65.55
N ARG A 448 20.78 15.31 65.46
CA ARG A 448 19.83 15.80 66.50
C ARG A 448 18.84 14.78 67.03
N TYR A 449 18.64 13.64 66.35
CA TYR A 449 17.78 12.56 66.84
C TYR A 449 18.40 11.22 66.48
N GLY A 450 18.75 10.44 67.50
CA GLY A 450 19.36 9.13 67.34
C GLY A 450 18.40 8.09 66.76
N ASP A 451 18.96 7.31 65.84
CA ASP A 451 18.63 5.93 65.45
C ASP A 451 17.41 5.27 66.14
N ASP A 452 16.21 5.56 65.63
CA ASP A 452 15.07 4.63 65.48
C ASP A 452 13.84 5.40 64.95
N LEU A 453 13.60 5.40 63.62
CA LEU A 453 12.31 5.82 63.09
C LEU A 453 11.89 5.04 61.84
N SER A 454 10.83 4.25 62.00
CA SER A 454 10.25 3.39 60.96
C SER A 454 9.65 4.21 59.81
N THR A 455 9.85 3.74 58.58
CA THR A 455 9.39 4.35 57.32
C THR A 455 7.88 4.60 57.25
N ILE A 456 7.10 3.93 58.11
CA ILE A 456 5.63 4.06 58.16
C ILE A 456 5.16 5.38 58.82
N ASP A 457 5.93 5.93 59.77
CA ASP A 457 5.54 7.15 60.50
C ASP A 457 5.80 8.42 59.69
N MET A 458 6.68 8.34 58.68
CA MET A 458 7.00 9.44 57.76
C MET A 458 5.86 9.81 56.80
N LEU A 459 4.90 8.89 56.57
CA LEU A 459 3.76 9.09 55.66
C LEU A 459 2.49 9.63 56.36
N GLY A 460 2.41 9.57 57.69
CA GLY A 460 1.21 9.97 58.45
C GLY A 460 1.08 11.47 58.73
N VAL A 461 2.19 12.22 58.72
CA VAL A 461 2.26 13.60 59.26
C VAL A 461 2.00 14.70 58.20
N VAL A 462 1.85 14.32 56.93
CA VAL A 462 1.76 15.28 55.80
C VAL A 462 0.40 16.00 55.70
N HIS A 463 -0.66 15.54 56.38
CA HIS A 463 -2.00 16.11 56.20
C HIS A 463 -2.34 17.32 57.08
N ASP A 464 -1.55 17.66 58.11
CA ASP A 464 -1.96 18.68 59.10
C ASP A 464 -0.83 19.63 59.54
N THR A 465 -0.03 20.11 58.57
CA THR A 465 0.87 21.25 58.79
C THR A 465 0.63 22.37 57.78
N LYS A 466 -0.05 23.41 58.26
CA LYS A 466 -0.23 24.69 57.58
C LYS A 466 1.11 25.44 57.51
N LEU A 467 1.98 25.04 56.59
CA LEU A 467 3.30 25.65 56.37
C LEU A 467 3.21 26.77 55.34
N GLU A 468 3.48 27.99 55.79
CA GLU A 468 3.50 29.20 54.96
C GLU A 468 4.75 29.21 54.06
N GLY A 469 4.56 29.61 52.79
CA GLY A 469 5.60 30.19 51.94
C GLY A 469 6.87 29.37 51.65
N ASP A 470 6.75 28.29 50.86
CA ASP A 470 7.61 28.01 49.68
C ASP A 470 7.41 26.58 49.16
N ASN A 471 7.28 25.59 50.05
CA ASN A 471 7.13 24.17 49.68
C ASN A 471 5.88 23.86 48.83
N ASN A 472 4.85 24.71 48.93
CA ASN A 472 3.64 24.58 48.12
C ASN A 472 3.90 24.85 46.63
N SER A 473 4.95 25.61 46.28
CA SER A 473 5.34 25.86 44.89
C SER A 473 5.87 24.59 44.22
N VAL A 474 6.76 23.86 44.90
CA VAL A 474 7.36 22.61 44.41
C VAL A 474 6.29 21.53 44.25
N LEU A 475 5.37 21.40 45.21
CA LEU A 475 4.25 20.46 45.10
C LEU A 475 3.33 20.79 43.91
N MET A 476 2.97 22.07 43.71
CA MET A 476 2.18 22.51 42.57
C MET A 476 2.88 22.31 41.23
N ILE A 477 4.20 22.52 41.16
CA ILE A 477 5.01 22.27 39.95
C ILE A 477 5.05 20.77 39.65
N ALA A 478 5.27 19.92 40.65
CA ALA A 478 5.28 18.46 40.47
C ALA A 478 3.90 17.92 40.03
N LEU A 479 2.81 18.44 40.59
CA LEU A 479 1.45 18.13 40.15
C LEU A 479 1.20 18.59 38.70
N ALA A 480 1.59 19.80 38.34
CA ALA A 480 1.46 20.32 36.97
C ALA A 480 2.29 19.51 35.95
N GLN A 481 3.51 19.10 36.30
CA GLN A 481 4.34 18.25 35.46
C GLN A 481 3.74 16.85 35.31
N ARG A 482 3.25 16.23 36.39
CA ARG A 482 2.52 14.96 36.36
C ARG A 482 1.32 15.03 35.42
N ASP A 483 0.53 16.09 35.50
CA ASP A 483 -0.69 16.23 34.71
C ASP A 483 -0.39 16.52 33.24
N ARG A 484 0.68 17.27 32.95
CA ARG A 484 1.19 17.48 31.59
C ARG A 484 1.75 16.19 30.97
N LEU A 485 2.42 15.35 31.76
CA LEU A 485 2.89 14.03 31.33
C LEU A 485 1.71 13.07 31.08
N LYS A 486 0.72 13.02 31.97
CA LYS A 486 -0.52 12.26 31.74
C LYS A 486 -1.24 12.67 30.46
N LEU A 487 -1.36 13.98 30.20
CA LEU A 487 -1.97 14.49 28.97
C LEU A 487 -1.18 14.05 27.73
N ARG A 488 0.16 14.13 27.77
CA ARG A 488 1.01 13.70 26.65
C ARG A 488 0.97 12.19 26.43
N VAL A 489 0.86 11.38 27.49
CA VAL A 489 0.64 9.92 27.37
C VAL A 489 -0.71 9.65 26.71
N GLY A 490 -1.79 10.32 27.11
CA GLY A 490 -3.11 10.16 26.48
C GLY A 490 -3.11 10.50 24.98
N VAL A 491 -2.47 11.62 24.59
CA VAL A 491 -2.34 11.99 23.16
C VAL A 491 -1.51 10.96 22.39
N LEU A 492 -0.40 10.46 22.95
CA LEU A 492 0.42 9.43 22.30
C LEU A 492 -0.31 8.07 22.21
N GLU A 493 -1.17 7.74 23.18
CA GLU A 493 -2.03 6.56 23.13
C GLU A 493 -3.10 6.70 22.02
N GLU A 494 -3.69 7.88 21.87
CA GLU A 494 -4.65 8.18 20.81
C GLU A 494 -4.01 8.15 19.40
N GLU A 495 -2.84 8.79 19.22
CA GLU A 495 -2.05 8.73 17.99
C GLU A 495 -1.65 7.28 17.64
N LEU A 496 -1.20 6.50 18.64
CA LEU A 496 -0.86 5.08 18.45
C LEU A 496 -2.07 4.23 18.05
N MET A 497 -3.25 4.52 18.59
CA MET A 497 -4.48 3.83 18.22
C MET A 497 -4.95 4.25 16.82
N ALA A 498 -4.85 5.52 16.46
CA ALA A 498 -5.13 6.02 15.12
C ALA A 498 -4.22 5.34 14.07
N GLU A 499 -2.91 5.33 14.28
CA GLU A 499 -1.97 4.71 13.32
C GLU A 499 -2.17 3.18 13.24
N LYS A 500 -2.53 2.50 14.34
CA LYS A 500 -2.97 1.09 14.30
C LYS A 500 -4.23 0.89 13.44
N THR A 501 -5.24 1.74 13.55
CA THR A 501 -6.45 1.63 12.70
C THR A 501 -6.13 1.89 11.22
N LYS A 502 -5.24 2.83 10.93
CA LYS A 502 -4.76 3.08 9.56
C LYS A 502 -3.97 1.89 9.01
N GLN A 503 -3.12 1.26 9.83
CA GLN A 503 -2.41 0.04 9.46
C GLN A 503 -3.38 -1.11 9.15
N THR A 504 -4.41 -1.34 9.97
CA THR A 504 -5.38 -2.40 9.69
C THR A 504 -6.21 -2.13 8.43
N VAL A 505 -6.59 -0.88 8.16
CA VAL A 505 -7.26 -0.49 6.90
C VAL A 505 -6.36 -0.78 5.69
N LEU A 506 -5.10 -0.31 5.70
CA LEU A 506 -4.14 -0.56 4.62
C LEU A 506 -3.86 -2.06 4.43
N GLU A 507 -3.80 -2.85 5.50
CA GLU A 507 -3.69 -4.31 5.39
C GLU A 507 -4.93 -4.95 4.75
N THR A 508 -6.14 -4.47 5.05
CA THR A 508 -7.36 -4.98 4.39
C THR A 508 -7.42 -4.59 2.92
N GLU A 509 -6.95 -3.39 2.56
CA GLU A 509 -6.89 -2.93 1.19
C GLU A 509 -5.83 -3.69 0.38
N MET A 510 -4.62 -3.90 0.92
CA MET A 510 -3.62 -4.77 0.31
C MET A 510 -4.13 -6.19 0.09
N LYS A 511 -4.83 -6.78 1.07
CA LYS A 511 -5.44 -8.12 0.93
C LYS A 511 -6.50 -8.13 -0.19
N LYS A 512 -7.35 -7.10 -0.26
CA LYS A 512 -8.37 -6.96 -1.31
C LYS A 512 -7.75 -6.82 -2.70
N LEU A 513 -6.75 -5.95 -2.85
CA LEU A 513 -6.01 -5.77 -4.11
C LEU A 513 -5.29 -7.06 -4.53
N GLN A 514 -4.67 -7.80 -3.60
CA GLN A 514 -4.08 -9.11 -3.88
C GLN A 514 -5.13 -10.12 -4.36
N GLU A 515 -6.31 -10.18 -3.72
CA GLU A 515 -7.39 -11.06 -4.18
C GLU A 515 -7.93 -10.68 -5.55
N ASP A 516 -8.11 -9.38 -5.82
CA ASP A 516 -8.61 -8.89 -7.10
C ASP A 516 -7.57 -9.08 -8.21
N ASN A 517 -6.27 -8.91 -7.94
CA ASN A 517 -5.18 -9.26 -8.85
C ASN A 517 -5.18 -10.77 -9.19
N VAL A 518 -5.37 -11.66 -8.19
CA VAL A 518 -5.47 -13.11 -8.43
C VAL A 518 -6.72 -13.47 -9.25
N LYS A 519 -7.86 -12.78 -9.05
CA LYS A 519 -9.07 -12.95 -9.89
C LYS A 519 -8.83 -12.44 -11.32
N LEU A 520 -8.14 -11.30 -11.47
CA LEU A 520 -7.82 -10.71 -12.77
C LEU A 520 -6.89 -11.63 -13.56
N TYR A 521 -5.83 -12.14 -12.92
CA TYR A 521 -4.93 -13.15 -13.49
C TYR A 521 -5.69 -14.41 -13.90
N GLY A 522 -6.60 -14.92 -13.05
CA GLY A 522 -7.49 -16.03 -13.38
C GLY A 522 -8.37 -15.76 -14.61
N LYS A 523 -8.90 -14.54 -14.74
CA LYS A 523 -9.70 -14.12 -15.90
C LYS A 523 -8.85 -13.99 -17.17
N ILE A 524 -7.63 -13.47 -17.07
CA ILE A 524 -6.66 -13.40 -18.18
C ILE A 524 -6.30 -14.81 -18.65
N LYS A 525 -5.92 -15.71 -17.73
CA LYS A 525 -5.60 -17.12 -18.03
C LYS A 525 -6.79 -17.89 -18.61
N PHE A 526 -8.02 -17.59 -18.16
CA PHE A 526 -9.25 -18.14 -18.74
C PHE A 526 -9.47 -17.63 -20.17
N LEU A 527 -9.34 -16.33 -20.42
CA LEU A 527 -9.51 -15.74 -21.76
C LEU A 527 -8.43 -16.21 -22.74
N GLN A 528 -7.17 -16.32 -22.30
CA GLN A 528 -6.08 -16.97 -23.05
C GLN A 528 -6.37 -18.44 -23.38
N GLY A 529 -7.17 -19.14 -22.57
CA GLY A 529 -7.62 -20.51 -22.84
C GLY A 529 -8.68 -20.65 -23.93
N TYR A 530 -9.41 -19.58 -24.27
CA TYR A 530 -10.37 -19.54 -25.39
C TYR A 530 -9.83 -18.79 -26.62
N GLY A 531 -8.79 -17.96 -26.44
CA GLY A 531 -8.00 -17.43 -27.53
C GLY A 531 -7.24 -18.54 -28.28
N SER A 532 -7.17 -18.43 -29.60
CA SER A 532 -6.47 -19.41 -30.44
C SER A 532 -5.00 -19.58 -30.03
N LYS A 533 -4.42 -20.75 -30.33
CA LYS A 533 -2.98 -21.03 -30.19
C LYS A 533 -2.14 -20.15 -31.13
N SER A 534 -1.92 -18.89 -30.76
CA SER A 534 -0.83 -18.07 -31.29
C SER A 534 0.42 -18.32 -30.46
N THR A 535 1.42 -18.97 -31.06
CA THR A 535 2.76 -19.15 -30.48
C THR A 535 3.44 -17.79 -30.30
N GLU A 536 3.43 -17.24 -29.09
CA GLU A 536 4.30 -16.11 -28.73
C GLU A 536 4.97 -16.28 -27.37
N THR A 537 6.20 -15.77 -27.31
CA THR A 537 7.14 -15.85 -26.20
C THR A 537 6.72 -14.94 -25.05
N SER A 538 6.06 -15.49 -24.02
CA SER A 538 5.82 -14.75 -22.78
C SER A 538 7.12 -14.66 -21.96
N VAL A 539 7.75 -13.48 -21.94
CA VAL A 539 8.80 -13.17 -20.95
C VAL A 539 8.13 -13.10 -19.57
N PRO A 540 8.45 -13.99 -18.61
CA PRO A 540 7.74 -14.00 -17.34
C PRO A 540 8.12 -12.77 -16.51
N LEU A 541 7.15 -11.88 -16.29
CA LEU A 541 7.32 -10.82 -15.30
C LEU A 541 7.35 -11.46 -13.90
N PRO A 542 8.32 -11.12 -13.02
CA PRO A 542 8.45 -11.79 -11.72
C PRO A 542 7.20 -11.76 -10.84
N GLU A 543 6.35 -10.74 -11.00
CA GLU A 543 5.07 -10.61 -10.29
C GLU A 543 4.01 -11.61 -10.76
N GLU A 544 3.96 -11.93 -12.07
CA GLU A 544 3.03 -12.94 -12.60
C GLU A 544 3.30 -14.32 -12.00
N GLY A 545 4.57 -14.67 -11.73
CA GLY A 545 4.92 -15.91 -11.05
C GLY A 545 4.29 -16.05 -9.67
N ASN A 546 4.26 -14.97 -8.89
CA ASN A 546 3.64 -14.94 -7.57
C ASN A 546 2.11 -15.06 -7.64
N TYR A 547 1.45 -14.33 -8.54
CA TYR A 547 -0.01 -14.42 -8.70
C TYR A 547 -0.43 -15.76 -9.33
N SER A 548 0.36 -16.33 -10.23
CA SER A 548 0.14 -17.67 -10.81
C SER A 548 0.23 -18.75 -9.75
N ALA A 549 1.28 -18.75 -8.91
CA ALA A 549 1.43 -19.72 -7.83
C ALA A 549 0.31 -19.62 -6.80
N GLN A 550 -0.19 -18.41 -6.50
CA GLN A 550 -1.35 -18.21 -5.63
C GLN A 550 -2.67 -18.70 -6.28
N TYR A 551 -2.85 -18.44 -7.57
CA TYR A 551 -4.01 -18.91 -8.34
C TYR A 551 -4.05 -20.43 -8.42
N GLU A 552 -2.94 -21.08 -8.76
CA GLU A 552 -2.86 -22.54 -8.89
C GLU A 552 -3.04 -23.25 -7.53
N ARG A 553 -2.50 -22.69 -6.45
CA ARG A 553 -2.80 -23.15 -5.07
C ARG A 553 -4.28 -23.00 -4.69
N ARG A 554 -4.98 -21.97 -5.18
CA ARG A 554 -6.43 -21.82 -4.96
C ARG A 554 -7.25 -22.78 -5.83
N LEU A 555 -6.72 -23.27 -6.94
CA LEU A 555 -7.44 -24.15 -7.88
C LEU A 555 -7.27 -25.64 -7.57
N ASP A 556 -6.08 -26.07 -7.11
CA ASP A 556 -5.72 -27.47 -6.88
C ASP A 556 -6.55 -28.14 -5.74
N PRO A 557 -7.46 -29.10 -6.05
CA PRO A 557 -8.29 -29.76 -5.04
C PRO A 557 -7.48 -30.64 -4.09
N PHE A 558 -6.37 -31.21 -4.55
CA PHE A 558 -5.56 -32.14 -3.76
C PHE A 558 -4.74 -31.42 -2.69
N GLN A 559 -4.31 -30.17 -2.93
CA GLN A 559 -3.71 -29.34 -1.89
C GLN A 559 -4.71 -28.92 -0.82
N LYS A 560 -5.95 -28.56 -1.18
CA LYS A 560 -7.01 -28.30 -0.20
C LYS A 560 -7.33 -29.54 0.63
N PHE A 561 -7.40 -30.70 -0.01
CA PHE A 561 -7.59 -31.98 0.68
C PHE A 561 -6.41 -32.29 1.62
N GLY A 562 -5.16 -32.17 1.15
CA GLY A 562 -3.97 -32.39 1.98
C GLY A 562 -3.82 -31.41 3.15
N GLN A 563 -4.22 -30.15 2.99
CA GLN A 563 -4.28 -29.18 4.08
C GLN A 563 -5.39 -29.51 5.09
N ALA A 564 -6.56 -29.95 4.63
CA ALA A 564 -7.64 -30.42 5.51
C ALA A 564 -7.26 -31.74 6.23
N GLU A 565 -6.56 -32.64 5.56
CA GLU A 565 -6.10 -33.93 6.11
C GLU A 565 -5.00 -33.73 7.15
N THR A 566 -4.03 -32.83 6.88
CA THR A 566 -3.03 -32.44 7.88
C THR A 566 -3.66 -31.68 9.06
N GLN A 567 -4.61 -30.78 8.83
CA GLN A 567 -5.38 -30.14 9.93
C GLN A 567 -6.16 -31.18 10.76
N ARG A 568 -6.76 -32.20 10.13
CA ARG A 568 -7.37 -33.34 10.82
C ARG A 568 -6.36 -34.17 11.61
N GLY A 569 -5.14 -34.32 11.10
CA GLY A 569 -4.00 -34.87 11.84
C GLY A 569 -3.67 -34.05 13.09
N TYR A 570 -3.52 -32.73 12.96
CA TYR A 570 -3.33 -31.82 14.10
C TYR A 570 -4.50 -31.89 15.10
N ALA A 571 -5.74 -32.02 14.63
CA ALA A 571 -6.93 -32.17 15.47
C ALA A 571 -7.04 -33.55 16.16
N ARG A 572 -6.27 -34.56 15.72
CA ARG A 572 -6.18 -35.89 16.35
C ARG A 572 -5.00 -36.07 17.31
N LEU A 573 -3.98 -35.21 17.24
CA LEU A 573 -2.82 -35.25 18.16
C LEU A 573 -3.22 -34.86 19.59
N PRO A 574 -2.66 -35.49 20.64
CA PRO A 574 -2.93 -35.14 22.04
C PRO A 574 -2.29 -33.80 22.43
N LEU A 575 -2.79 -33.18 23.51
CA LEU A 575 -2.46 -31.79 23.88
C LEU A 575 -0.97 -31.52 24.10
N HIS A 576 -0.22 -32.46 24.69
CA HIS A 576 1.22 -32.32 24.90
C HIS A 576 1.99 -32.33 23.57
N ASP A 577 1.54 -33.13 22.60
CA ASP A 577 2.17 -33.25 21.28
C ASP A 577 1.86 -32.04 20.40
N ARG A 578 0.70 -31.40 20.60
CA ARG A 578 0.41 -30.08 20.01
C ARG A 578 1.33 -29.00 20.57
N ALA A 579 1.57 -29.01 21.88
CA ALA A 579 2.48 -28.06 22.51
C ALA A 579 3.93 -28.23 22.00
N SER A 580 4.44 -29.46 21.95
CA SER A 580 5.78 -29.76 21.43
C SER A 580 5.91 -29.38 19.94
N LEU A 581 4.93 -29.72 19.09
CA LEU A 581 4.92 -29.35 17.68
C LEU A 581 4.80 -27.84 17.45
N ASN A 582 4.03 -27.13 18.27
CA ASN A 582 3.91 -25.66 18.16
C ASN A 582 5.22 -24.97 18.60
N ILE A 583 5.87 -25.43 19.67
CA ILE A 583 7.18 -24.94 20.11
C ILE A 583 8.25 -25.25 19.04
N GLY A 584 8.29 -26.48 18.52
CA GLY A 584 9.21 -26.89 17.46
C GLY A 584 9.02 -26.09 16.17
N LYS A 585 7.76 -25.84 15.77
CA LYS A 585 7.47 -24.94 14.64
C LYS A 585 7.91 -23.51 14.90
N ALA A 586 7.57 -22.93 16.05
CA ALA A 586 7.96 -21.55 16.39
C ALA A 586 9.48 -21.36 16.33
N ILE A 587 10.24 -22.35 16.83
CA ILE A 587 11.71 -22.37 16.74
C ILE A 587 12.16 -22.49 15.27
N MET A 588 11.59 -23.40 14.46
CA MET A 588 12.04 -23.62 13.08
C MET A 588 11.59 -22.55 12.07
N THR A 589 10.48 -21.85 12.29
CA THR A 589 9.92 -20.90 11.31
C THR A 589 10.73 -19.62 11.13
N SER A 590 11.49 -19.18 12.14
CA SER A 590 12.28 -17.94 12.07
C SER A 590 13.79 -18.23 12.14
N PRO A 591 14.62 -17.62 11.28
CA PRO A 591 16.09 -17.72 11.40
C PRO A 591 16.58 -17.16 12.75
N SER A 592 15.99 -16.08 13.25
CA SER A 592 16.33 -15.49 14.55
C SER A 592 15.92 -16.38 15.72
N ALA A 593 14.78 -17.08 15.62
CA ALA A 593 14.35 -18.03 16.65
C ALA A 593 15.28 -19.25 16.73
N ARG A 594 15.75 -19.78 15.58
CA ARG A 594 16.79 -20.82 15.52
C ARG A 594 18.10 -20.37 16.18
N LEU A 595 18.54 -19.14 15.90
CA LEU A 595 19.77 -18.59 16.51
C LEU A 595 19.62 -18.41 18.03
N THR A 596 18.48 -17.88 18.49
CA THR A 596 18.18 -17.70 19.92
C THR A 596 18.10 -19.05 20.64
N PHE A 597 17.45 -20.05 20.04
CA PHE A 597 17.38 -21.40 20.59
C PHE A 597 18.75 -22.09 20.63
N PHE A 598 19.60 -21.88 19.62
CA PHE A 598 20.99 -22.36 19.64
C PHE A 598 21.79 -21.73 20.79
N PHE A 599 21.73 -20.40 20.97
CA PHE A 599 22.37 -19.74 22.11
C PHE A 599 21.80 -20.19 23.45
N TYR A 600 20.48 -20.39 23.56
CA TYR A 600 19.85 -20.96 24.75
C TYR A 600 20.39 -22.36 25.08
N LEU A 601 20.52 -23.24 24.08
CA LEU A 601 21.14 -24.56 24.27
C LEU A 601 22.61 -24.44 24.69
N VAL A 602 23.40 -23.56 24.08
CA VAL A 602 24.81 -23.34 24.46
C VAL A 602 24.93 -22.84 25.89
N VAL A 603 24.11 -21.86 26.30
CA VAL A 603 24.07 -21.34 27.67
C VAL A 603 23.63 -22.42 28.66
N LEU A 604 22.64 -23.25 28.31
CA LEU A 604 22.19 -24.36 29.15
C LEU A 604 23.28 -25.43 29.30
N HIS A 605 24.01 -25.77 28.24
CA HIS A 605 25.15 -26.69 28.31
C HIS A 605 26.31 -26.10 29.13
N LEU A 606 26.61 -24.80 28.98
CA LEU A 606 27.59 -24.10 29.81
C LEU A 606 27.19 -24.07 31.29
N LEU A 607 25.90 -23.86 31.59
CA LEU A 607 25.39 -23.88 32.97
C LEU A 607 25.48 -25.29 33.57
N VAL A 608 25.06 -26.32 32.85
CA VAL A 608 25.20 -27.72 33.29
C VAL A 608 26.68 -28.07 33.49
N PHE A 609 27.56 -27.67 32.57
CA PHE A 609 29.00 -27.88 32.70
C PHE A 609 29.59 -27.13 33.90
N LEU A 610 29.15 -25.89 34.17
CA LEU A 610 29.60 -25.11 35.33
C LEU A 610 29.12 -25.70 36.66
N VAL A 611 27.88 -26.23 36.71
CA VAL A 611 27.35 -26.95 37.88
C VAL A 611 28.14 -28.25 38.12
N LEU A 612 28.37 -29.05 37.08
CA LEU A 612 29.18 -30.27 37.18
C LEU A 612 30.65 -29.97 37.54
N TYR A 613 31.23 -28.91 36.98
CA TYR A 613 32.58 -28.45 37.32
C TYR A 613 32.66 -27.98 38.77
N ARG A 614 31.68 -27.21 39.25
CA ARG A 614 31.61 -26.79 40.66
C ARG A 614 31.51 -27.99 41.58
N PHE A 615 30.64 -28.96 41.26
CA PHE A 615 30.46 -30.19 42.02
C PHE A 615 31.76 -31.02 42.09
N ALA A 616 32.38 -31.28 40.93
CA ALA A 616 33.64 -32.02 40.85
C ALA A 616 34.81 -31.27 41.52
N TYR A 617 34.81 -29.94 41.49
CA TYR A 617 35.82 -29.11 42.18
C TYR A 617 35.65 -29.16 43.70
N THR A 618 34.41 -29.09 44.21
CA THR A 618 34.15 -29.26 45.65
C THR A 618 34.52 -30.66 46.14
N GLU A 619 34.17 -31.70 45.40
CA GLU A 619 34.53 -33.10 45.71
C GLU A 619 36.06 -33.31 45.68
N SER A 620 36.75 -32.71 44.70
CA SER A 620 38.22 -32.76 44.62
C SER A 620 38.87 -32.03 45.79
N CYS A 621 38.38 -30.85 46.15
CA CYS A 621 38.93 -30.07 47.26
C CYS A 621 38.71 -30.76 48.63
N GLU A 622 37.56 -31.43 48.81
CA GLU A 622 37.31 -32.26 50.00
C GLU A 622 38.28 -33.45 50.06
N ARG A 623 38.48 -34.16 48.94
CA ARG A 623 39.43 -35.29 48.86
C ARG A 623 40.87 -34.85 49.10
N ASP A 624 41.29 -33.72 48.53
CA ASP A 624 42.64 -33.19 48.72
C ASP A 624 42.84 -32.77 50.17
N MET A 625 41.85 -32.13 50.81
CA MET A 625 41.90 -31.81 52.25
C MET A 625 41.95 -33.07 53.14
N GLN A 626 41.23 -34.14 52.79
CA GLN A 626 41.35 -35.43 53.47
C GLN A 626 42.76 -36.02 53.33
N GLN A 627 43.36 -35.98 52.13
CA GLN A 627 44.73 -36.43 51.90
C GLN A 627 45.75 -35.60 52.69
N ASP A 628 45.57 -34.28 52.76
CA ASP A 628 46.43 -33.36 53.51
C ASP A 628 46.33 -33.61 55.03
N CYS A 629 45.13 -33.92 55.53
CA CYS A 629 44.91 -34.35 56.91
C CYS A 629 45.59 -35.70 57.22
N VAL A 630 45.48 -36.69 56.33
CA VAL A 630 46.17 -37.99 56.47
C VAL A 630 47.69 -37.80 56.42
N ALA A 631 48.21 -37.00 55.49
CA ALA A 631 49.64 -36.73 55.37
C ALA A 631 50.20 -36.03 56.63
N LYS A 632 49.49 -35.04 57.18
CA LYS A 632 49.86 -34.38 58.45
C LYS A 632 49.77 -35.33 59.64
N PHE A 633 48.79 -36.22 59.67
CA PHE A 633 48.68 -37.26 60.70
C PHE A 633 49.84 -38.26 60.63
N ASP A 634 50.18 -38.77 59.45
CA ASP A 634 51.34 -39.64 59.22
C ASP A 634 52.67 -38.99 59.64
N LEU A 635 52.82 -37.68 59.37
CA LEU A 635 54.00 -36.91 59.72
C LEU A 635 54.08 -36.71 61.25
N HIS A 636 52.96 -36.35 61.88
CA HIS A 636 52.84 -36.26 63.34
C HIS A 636 53.13 -37.60 64.04
N MET A 637 52.61 -38.72 63.50
CA MET A 637 52.89 -40.06 64.02
C MET A 637 54.38 -40.41 63.93
N LYS A 638 55.06 -40.05 62.82
CA LYS A 638 56.51 -40.27 62.66
C LYS A 638 57.36 -39.41 63.61
N GLU A 639 56.95 -38.17 63.87
CA GLU A 639 57.70 -37.25 64.75
C GLU A 639 57.47 -37.54 66.25
N HIS A 640 56.24 -37.82 66.65
CA HIS A 640 55.87 -37.93 68.07
C HIS A 640 55.70 -39.37 68.57
N HIS A 641 55.54 -40.35 67.67
CA HIS A 641 55.35 -41.78 68.01
C HIS A 641 56.28 -42.71 67.20
N PRO A 642 57.62 -42.52 67.20
CA PRO A 642 58.56 -43.24 66.34
C PRO A 642 58.73 -44.75 66.62
N ASN A 643 58.02 -45.31 67.61
CA ASN A 643 58.06 -46.72 68.01
C ASN A 643 56.68 -47.41 67.91
N GLY A 644 55.78 -46.91 67.05
CA GLY A 644 54.47 -47.51 66.74
C GLY A 644 54.49 -48.27 65.42
#